data_AF-A0A973H582-F1
#
_entry.id   AF-A0A973H582-F1
#
_cell.length_a   1.000
_cell.length_b   1.000
_cell.length_c   1.000
_cell.angle_alpha   90.00
_cell.angle_beta   90.00
_cell.angle_gamma   90.00
#
_symmetry.space_group_name_H-M   'P 1'
#
loop_
_entity.id
_entity.type
_entity.pdbx_description
1 polymer ?
#
loop_
_entity_poly.entity_id
_entity_poly.type
_entity_poly.pdbx_seq_one_letter_code
_entity_poly.pdbx_strand_id
1 'polypeptide(L)'
;MTPSTVTHGAAPARADLAEQAADTPLEGGRAVLQQALTARHAALYGPGGGEHVLPVPLVVPLGAADTLGFGHRDPYAAVRPAATVHLTSRAALIGPWGGEPGTMACGQCLAMRWQRLRSRSEREALELGHEPNGAVQWPVLTPYAVDAVWAAYRAVLGGAEGATAALVGGVEPAHLPQGALAATRPSVADRVLPQVTRVDLVTLATAGFPLLPEPLCPSCVATRPDTAESARMRLGSAPKPDPAGYRLRALDSYPLPTTALANPVCGALGSDTWINPASTTTAPVAGTHFVRGYAGLNDVTWSGQANSYRTSRTLAYLEGLERYAGTHRRRGTTPVVDSYHRLADQALNPAECGFYAPETYARDHLVSPFDPNRPIPWVWGHSLRDDRPILVPSRLAHYSAGVDADNFVFECSNGCATGGSLEEAILFGLLELIERDAFLLAWYGRARLTEIDLGSCRGTVRSMLDRAALHGYDVHAFDTRMDLAVPVVTALAVRRDGGYGTLSFSAAAGFDPHATVDSALSEVLTYIPHLPYQVAERHRELEDMAQDFTKVLHLKDHAQLYGLPQMAEQAREYLEPEAVVPLGELYRDWETVRPRTGDLFDDLTLLRDELVRTGHDVIAVDQTTPEQHRMGLHTVSTIVPGLLPLDFGWTRQRALLMPRLRTALRTAGRRTDDLSESDIKAVPHPFP
;
A
#
# COMPACT_ATOMS: atom_id res chain seq x y z
N MET A 1 19.31 18.30 -45.95
CA MET A 1 19.91 19.63 -46.20
C MET A 1 18.80 20.60 -46.56
N THR A 2 18.36 21.38 -45.58
CA THR A 2 17.78 22.73 -45.69
C THR A 2 17.67 23.25 -44.25
N PRO A 3 18.27 24.39 -43.89
CA PRO A 3 18.37 24.84 -42.50
C PRO A 3 17.14 25.68 -42.15
N SER A 4 16.52 25.42 -41.00
CA SER A 4 15.49 26.30 -40.44
C SER A 4 16.09 27.05 -39.25
N THR A 5 16.10 28.37 -39.39
CA THR A 5 16.64 29.39 -38.49
C THR A 5 16.06 29.33 -37.09
N VAL A 6 16.94 29.29 -36.09
CA VAL A 6 16.62 29.45 -34.67
C VAL A 6 16.46 30.95 -34.37
N THR A 7 15.24 31.38 -34.09
CA THR A 7 14.95 32.69 -33.49
C THR A 7 14.98 32.55 -31.97
N HIS A 8 15.94 33.23 -31.32
CA HIS A 8 15.94 33.45 -29.88
C HIS A 8 14.75 34.35 -29.48
N GLY A 9 13.69 33.74 -28.95
CA GLY A 9 12.57 34.45 -28.32
C GLY A 9 12.87 34.76 -26.85
N ALA A 10 12.72 36.03 -26.49
CA ALA A 10 12.87 36.55 -25.13
C ALA A 10 11.87 35.89 -24.15
N ALA A 11 12.28 35.80 -22.88
CA ALA A 11 11.45 35.29 -21.78
C ALA A 11 10.11 36.07 -21.67
N PRO A 12 8.96 35.39 -21.52
CA PRO A 12 7.70 36.09 -21.33
C PRO A 12 7.65 36.73 -19.94
N ALA A 13 7.16 37.97 -19.90
CA ALA A 13 6.93 38.73 -18.69
C ALA A 13 5.87 38.04 -17.80
N ARG A 14 6.05 38.14 -16.48
CA ARG A 14 5.23 37.55 -15.39
C ARG A 14 3.74 37.93 -15.39
N ALA A 15 3.23 38.69 -16.36
CA ALA A 15 1.89 39.28 -16.33
C ALA A 15 0.81 38.47 -17.10
N ASP A 16 1.19 37.60 -18.05
CA ASP A 16 0.22 36.99 -18.98
C ASP A 16 -0.39 35.65 -18.53
N LEU A 17 -0.14 35.19 -17.30
CA LEU A 17 -0.72 33.94 -16.78
C LEU A 17 -2.11 34.12 -16.14
N ALA A 18 -2.62 35.35 -16.04
CA ALA A 18 -3.84 35.67 -15.31
C ALA A 18 -5.14 35.73 -16.16
N GLU A 19 -5.05 35.80 -17.48
CA GLU A 19 -6.22 36.14 -18.33
C GLU A 19 -7.16 34.98 -18.68
N GLN A 20 -6.94 33.75 -18.17
CA GLN A 20 -7.80 32.59 -18.47
C GLN A 20 -8.44 31.91 -17.25
N ALA A 21 -8.28 32.43 -16.03
CA ALA A 21 -9.01 31.92 -14.87
C ALA A 21 -10.37 32.61 -14.76
N ALA A 22 -11.47 31.87 -14.92
CA ALA A 22 -12.80 32.35 -14.56
C ALA A 22 -12.80 32.91 -13.13
N ASP A 23 -13.63 33.93 -12.89
CA ASP A 23 -13.73 34.76 -11.69
C ASP A 23 -14.29 33.95 -10.49
N THR A 24 -13.58 32.91 -10.06
CA THR A 24 -14.01 32.03 -8.97
C THR A 24 -13.74 32.67 -7.60
N PRO A 25 -14.56 32.38 -6.57
CA PRO A 25 -14.33 32.90 -5.21
C PRO A 25 -12.94 32.60 -4.65
N LEU A 26 -12.36 31.42 -4.95
CA LEU A 26 -11.03 31.06 -4.48
C LEU A 26 -9.92 31.86 -5.20
N GLU A 27 -10.09 32.13 -6.50
CA GLU A 27 -9.17 32.96 -7.27
C GLU A 27 -9.21 34.42 -6.80
N GLY A 28 -10.41 34.97 -6.58
CA GLY A 28 -10.57 36.30 -5.98
C GLY A 28 -9.92 36.40 -4.60
N GLY A 29 -10.13 35.40 -3.74
CA GLY A 29 -9.47 35.31 -2.44
C GLY A 29 -7.94 35.26 -2.56
N ARG A 30 -7.41 34.50 -3.51
CA ARG A 30 -5.96 34.42 -3.78
C ARG A 30 -5.40 35.77 -4.21
N ALA A 31 -6.08 36.49 -5.10
CA ALA A 31 -5.65 37.81 -5.55
C ALA A 31 -5.61 38.84 -4.39
N VAL A 32 -6.65 38.87 -3.55
CA VAL A 32 -6.71 39.72 -2.35
C VAL A 32 -5.55 39.40 -1.40
N LEU A 33 -5.32 38.11 -1.11
CA LEU A 33 -4.24 37.70 -0.23
C LEU A 33 -2.86 38.04 -0.81
N GLN A 34 -2.63 37.77 -2.10
CA GLN A 34 -1.38 38.12 -2.79
C GLN A 34 -1.08 39.61 -2.67
N GLN A 35 -2.04 40.48 -3.00
CA GLN A 35 -1.88 41.93 -2.92
C GLN A 35 -1.53 42.36 -1.50
N ALA A 36 -2.26 41.84 -0.51
CA ALA A 36 -2.11 42.23 0.88
C ALA A 36 -0.77 41.77 1.49
N LEU A 37 -0.27 40.59 1.13
CA LEU A 37 1.05 40.11 1.55
C LEU A 37 2.19 40.84 0.83
N THR A 38 2.04 41.12 -0.46
CA THR A 38 3.02 41.90 -1.25
C THR A 38 3.18 43.30 -0.68
N ALA A 39 2.08 43.99 -0.35
CA ALA A 39 2.13 45.32 0.25
C ALA A 39 2.85 45.33 1.60
N ARG A 40 2.60 44.32 2.45
CA ARG A 40 3.29 44.18 3.75
C ARG A 40 4.77 43.84 3.59
N HIS A 41 5.14 43.02 2.60
CA HIS A 41 6.54 42.73 2.27
C HIS A 41 7.27 43.99 1.81
N ALA A 42 6.70 44.73 0.86
CA ALA A 42 7.27 45.97 0.33
C ALA A 42 7.41 47.05 1.42
N ALA A 43 6.49 47.12 2.39
CA ALA A 43 6.57 48.05 3.51
C ALA A 43 7.73 47.73 4.48
N LEU A 44 8.14 46.45 4.60
CA LEU A 44 9.27 46.04 5.45
C LEU A 44 10.62 46.10 4.73
N TYR A 45 10.66 45.81 3.42
CA TYR A 45 11.90 45.65 2.64
C TYR A 45 12.00 46.60 1.44
N GLY A 46 11.40 47.79 1.54
CA GLY A 46 11.57 48.86 0.56
C GLY A 46 13.04 49.25 0.33
N PRO A 47 13.33 50.12 -0.66
CA PRO A 47 14.68 50.35 -1.18
C PRO A 47 15.60 50.99 -0.11
N GLY A 48 16.24 50.15 0.72
CA GLY A 48 17.13 50.59 1.80
C GLY A 48 17.33 49.64 3.00
N GLY A 49 16.73 48.44 3.06
CA GLY A 49 16.76 47.60 4.27
C GLY A 49 17.50 46.25 4.17
N GLY A 50 18.63 46.13 4.88
CA GLY A 50 19.07 44.97 5.70
C GLY A 50 19.44 43.60 5.07
N GLU A 51 20.46 42.94 5.64
CA GLU A 51 21.10 41.69 5.18
C GLU A 51 20.24 40.38 5.30
N HIS A 52 19.03 40.42 5.88
CA HIS A 52 18.15 39.24 6.00
C HIS A 52 16.83 39.42 5.24
N VAL A 53 16.71 38.72 4.10
CA VAL A 53 15.62 38.90 3.14
C VAL A 53 14.55 37.82 3.30
N LEU A 54 13.39 38.19 3.84
CA LEU A 54 12.18 37.36 3.72
C LEU A 54 11.86 37.14 2.23
N PRO A 55 11.56 35.90 1.79
CA PRO A 55 11.17 35.66 0.41
C PRO A 55 9.92 36.47 0.04
N VAL A 56 9.82 36.89 -1.22
CA VAL A 56 8.63 37.57 -1.73
C VAL A 56 7.45 36.57 -1.70
N PRO A 57 6.33 36.87 -1.03
CA PRO A 57 5.20 35.95 -0.97
C PRO A 57 4.65 35.65 -2.37
N LEU A 58 4.54 34.37 -2.69
CA LEU A 58 3.84 33.87 -3.86
C LEU A 58 2.66 33.00 -3.42
N VAL A 59 1.44 33.46 -3.72
CA VAL A 59 0.17 32.86 -3.32
C VAL A 59 -0.46 32.13 -4.51
N VAL A 60 -0.72 30.84 -4.36
CA VAL A 60 -1.43 30.00 -5.34
C VAL A 60 -2.66 29.33 -4.70
N PRO A 61 -3.73 29.02 -5.45
CA PRO A 61 -4.88 28.31 -4.92
C PRO A 61 -4.61 26.79 -4.87
N LEU A 62 -5.28 26.09 -3.96
CA LEU A 62 -5.35 24.63 -3.86
C LEU A 62 -6.80 24.17 -3.80
N GLY A 63 -7.12 23.15 -4.59
CA GLY A 63 -8.48 22.61 -4.73
C GLY A 63 -9.32 23.25 -5.84
N ALA A 64 -8.73 24.09 -6.69
CA ALA A 64 -9.38 24.65 -7.88
C ALA A 64 -8.91 24.03 -9.21
N ALA A 65 -7.82 23.26 -9.19
CA ALA A 65 -7.30 22.58 -10.37
C ALA A 65 -6.60 21.28 -9.96
N ASP A 66 -6.49 20.35 -10.90
CA ASP A 66 -5.82 19.08 -10.68
C ASP A 66 -4.29 19.23 -10.69
N THR A 67 -3.68 18.87 -9.57
CA THR A 67 -2.24 18.90 -9.35
C THR A 67 -1.57 17.54 -9.54
N LEU A 68 -2.34 16.48 -9.77
CA LEU A 68 -1.87 15.12 -10.04
C LEU A 68 -1.77 14.80 -11.54
N GLY A 69 -2.41 15.59 -12.41
CA GLY A 69 -2.21 15.53 -13.87
C GLY A 69 -3.11 14.55 -14.62
N PHE A 70 -4.28 14.22 -14.07
CA PHE A 70 -5.33 13.40 -14.70
C PHE A 70 -6.38 14.24 -15.45
N GLY A 71 -6.79 15.37 -14.87
CA GLY A 71 -7.85 16.25 -15.36
C GLY A 71 -7.32 17.49 -16.07
N HIS A 72 -7.97 18.63 -15.84
CA HIS A 72 -7.53 19.89 -16.42
C HIS A 72 -6.16 20.32 -15.91
N ARG A 73 -5.36 20.89 -16.81
CA ARG A 73 -4.03 21.40 -16.49
C ARG A 73 -4.14 22.48 -15.40
N ASP A 74 -3.35 22.33 -14.35
CA ASP A 74 -3.20 23.36 -13.33
C ASP A 74 -2.63 24.67 -13.92
N PRO A 75 -3.36 25.79 -13.89
CA PRO A 75 -2.90 27.07 -14.42
C PRO A 75 -1.70 27.62 -13.66
N TYR A 76 -1.47 27.14 -12.43
CA TYR A 76 -0.33 27.54 -11.60
C TYR A 76 0.86 26.61 -11.72
N ALA A 77 0.83 25.58 -12.56
CA ALA A 77 1.87 24.54 -12.62
C ALA A 77 3.30 25.11 -12.78
N ALA A 78 3.47 26.20 -13.53
CA ALA A 78 4.78 26.82 -13.76
C ALA A 78 5.35 27.56 -12.53
N VAL A 79 4.48 28.09 -11.66
CA VAL A 79 4.87 28.93 -10.51
C VAL A 79 4.71 28.20 -9.18
N ARG A 80 3.87 27.16 -9.13
CA ARG A 80 3.55 26.40 -7.91
C ARG A 80 4.77 25.79 -7.21
N PRO A 81 5.81 25.28 -7.90
CA PRO A 81 7.01 24.80 -7.21
C PRO A 81 7.66 25.86 -6.31
N ALA A 82 7.63 27.13 -6.73
CA ALA A 82 8.19 28.26 -5.99
C ALA A 82 7.19 28.94 -5.04
N ALA A 83 5.93 28.49 -5.01
CA ALA A 83 4.92 29.09 -4.15
C ALA A 83 5.24 28.85 -2.68
N THR A 84 5.05 29.89 -1.87
CA THR A 84 5.31 29.86 -0.43
C THR A 84 4.03 29.93 0.40
N VAL A 85 2.90 30.25 -0.25
CA VAL A 85 1.57 30.33 0.35
C VAL A 85 0.57 29.64 -0.57
N HIS A 86 -0.18 28.71 -0.02
CA HIS A 86 -1.19 27.92 -0.72
C HIS A 86 -2.56 28.15 -0.09
N LEU A 87 -3.46 28.81 -0.82
CA LEU A 87 -4.78 29.17 -0.34
C LEU A 87 -5.81 28.09 -0.67
N THR A 88 -6.52 27.60 0.34
CA THR A 88 -7.69 26.73 0.20
C THR A 88 -8.95 27.50 0.60
N SER A 89 -10.13 26.89 0.47
CA SER A 89 -11.39 27.48 0.93
C SER A 89 -11.46 27.75 2.44
N ARG A 90 -10.62 27.11 3.26
CA ARG A 90 -10.67 27.20 4.74
C ARG A 90 -9.34 27.46 5.44
N ALA A 91 -8.23 27.43 4.72
CA ALA A 91 -6.90 27.57 5.29
C ALA A 91 -5.93 28.21 4.30
N ALA A 92 -4.93 28.94 4.83
CA ALA A 92 -3.70 29.24 4.12
C ALA A 92 -2.60 28.29 4.64
N LEU A 93 -1.93 27.59 3.73
CA LEU A 93 -0.79 26.73 4.04
C LEU A 93 0.49 27.46 3.64
N ILE A 94 1.41 27.63 4.58
CA ILE A 94 2.67 28.35 4.40
C ILE A 94 3.81 27.35 4.39
N GLY A 95 4.66 27.42 3.38
CA GLY A 95 5.74 26.48 3.13
C GLY A 95 5.61 25.78 1.78
N PRO A 96 6.43 24.74 1.52
CA PRO A 96 7.32 24.09 2.48
C PRO A 96 8.45 25.01 2.97
N TRP A 97 8.80 24.93 4.26
CA TRP A 97 9.90 25.69 4.87
C TRP A 97 10.80 24.79 5.73
N GLY A 98 12.07 25.16 5.90
CA GLY A 98 13.05 24.33 6.60
C GLY A 98 13.35 23.01 5.87
N GLY A 99 13.72 21.98 6.65
CA GLY A 99 14.19 20.70 6.14
C GLY A 99 15.72 20.64 5.99
N GLU A 100 16.27 19.44 6.19
CA GLU A 100 17.68 19.17 5.96
C GLU A 100 17.99 18.93 4.47
N PRO A 101 19.25 19.09 4.03
CA PRO A 101 19.66 18.72 2.68
C PRO A 101 19.23 17.28 2.33
N GLY A 102 18.63 17.10 1.16
CA GLY A 102 18.13 15.79 0.72
C GLY A 102 16.69 15.46 1.13
N THR A 103 16.04 16.28 1.96
CA THR A 103 14.60 16.14 2.30
C THR A 103 13.71 17.20 1.67
N MET A 104 14.29 18.05 0.80
CA MET A 104 13.63 19.20 0.19
C MET A 104 12.35 18.83 -0.56
N ALA A 105 11.30 19.60 -0.33
CA ALA A 105 10.02 19.52 -1.02
C ALA A 105 9.65 20.92 -1.54
N CYS A 106 8.99 20.98 -2.70
CA CYS A 106 8.52 22.24 -3.29
C CYS A 106 7.01 22.43 -3.10
N GLY A 107 6.46 23.58 -3.50
CA GLY A 107 5.02 23.83 -3.43
C GLY A 107 4.18 22.86 -4.27
N GLN A 108 4.73 22.27 -5.33
CA GLN A 108 4.07 21.19 -6.08
C GLN A 108 3.95 19.90 -5.24
N CYS A 109 4.99 19.54 -4.46
CA CYS A 109 4.90 18.38 -3.56
C CYS A 109 3.77 18.55 -2.53
N LEU A 110 3.68 19.73 -1.90
CA LEU A 110 2.60 20.04 -0.97
C LEU A 110 1.23 19.91 -1.64
N ALA A 111 1.08 20.49 -2.83
CA ALA A 111 -0.18 20.47 -3.56
C ALA A 111 -0.65 19.05 -3.90
N MET A 112 0.25 18.21 -4.41
CA MET A 112 -0.03 16.81 -4.74
C MET A 112 -0.42 16.00 -3.51
N ARG A 113 0.34 16.13 -2.40
CA ARG A 113 0.01 15.46 -1.13
C ARG A 113 -1.33 15.93 -0.59
N TRP A 114 -1.60 17.23 -0.61
CA TRP A 114 -2.86 17.80 -0.16
C TRP A 114 -4.06 17.28 -0.97
N GLN A 115 -3.92 17.20 -2.29
CA GLN A 115 -4.97 16.68 -3.17
C GLN A 115 -5.24 15.20 -2.90
N ARG A 116 -4.20 14.37 -2.71
CA ARG A 116 -4.37 12.92 -2.45
C ARG A 116 -5.21 12.62 -1.20
N LEU A 117 -5.22 13.53 -0.22
CA LEU A 117 -6.01 13.43 1.00
C LEU A 117 -7.47 13.86 0.85
N ARG A 118 -7.87 14.37 -0.33
CA ARG A 118 -9.24 14.85 -0.55
C ARG A 118 -10.23 13.69 -0.60
N SER A 119 -11.50 14.02 -0.34
CA SER A 119 -12.60 13.07 -0.43
C SER A 119 -12.73 12.49 -1.84
N ARG A 120 -13.36 11.32 -1.97
CA ARG A 120 -13.66 10.71 -3.28
C ARG A 120 -14.31 11.71 -4.25
N SER A 121 -15.33 12.43 -3.81
CA SER A 121 -16.05 13.40 -4.65
C SER A 121 -15.16 14.55 -5.12
N GLU A 122 -14.31 15.09 -4.24
CA GLU A 122 -13.36 16.15 -4.63
C GLU A 122 -12.28 15.62 -5.59
N ARG A 123 -11.73 14.43 -5.32
CA ARG A 123 -10.75 13.76 -6.18
C ARG A 123 -11.34 13.47 -7.57
N GLU A 124 -12.56 12.95 -7.64
CA GLU A 124 -13.27 12.68 -8.89
C GLU A 124 -13.57 13.97 -9.66
N ALA A 125 -14.04 15.02 -8.99
CA ALA A 125 -14.27 16.31 -9.63
C ALA A 125 -13.00 16.86 -10.29
N LEU A 126 -11.89 16.93 -9.55
CA LEU A 126 -10.64 17.49 -10.06
C LEU A 126 -10.05 16.64 -11.19
N GLU A 127 -10.03 15.32 -11.03
CA GLU A 127 -9.25 14.43 -11.90
C GLU A 127 -10.00 13.93 -13.13
N LEU A 128 -11.33 14.07 -13.16
CA LEU A 128 -12.13 13.78 -14.34
C LEU A 128 -12.42 15.03 -15.18
N GLY A 129 -11.80 16.16 -14.84
CA GLY A 129 -11.95 17.41 -15.60
C GLY A 129 -13.30 18.09 -15.38
N HIS A 130 -13.89 17.98 -14.18
CA HIS A 130 -15.01 18.84 -13.82
C HIS A 130 -14.48 20.19 -13.35
N GLU A 131 -15.05 21.27 -13.85
CA GLU A 131 -14.73 22.62 -13.37
C GLU A 131 -15.37 22.84 -11.99
N PRO A 132 -14.57 23.10 -10.93
CA PRO A 132 -15.12 23.36 -9.61
C PRO A 132 -15.81 24.72 -9.60
N ASN A 133 -17.12 24.72 -9.36
CA ASN A 133 -17.92 25.94 -9.19
C ASN A 133 -18.10 26.25 -7.70
N GLY A 134 -17.54 27.37 -7.25
CA GLY A 134 -17.72 27.83 -5.87
C GLY A 134 -19.14 28.36 -5.65
N ALA A 135 -19.93 27.70 -4.82
CA ALA A 135 -21.30 28.10 -4.52
C ALA A 135 -21.44 29.40 -3.68
N VAL A 136 -20.33 29.88 -3.09
CA VAL A 136 -20.30 30.93 -2.05
C VAL A 136 -18.99 31.73 -2.08
N GLN A 137 -18.96 32.94 -1.48
CA GLN A 137 -17.78 33.81 -1.36
C GLN A 137 -16.73 33.28 -0.34
N TRP A 138 -16.21 32.07 -0.54
CA TRP A 138 -15.13 31.50 0.27
C TRP A 138 -13.83 31.37 -0.54
N PRO A 139 -12.67 31.64 0.06
CA PRO A 139 -12.44 31.94 1.49
C PRO A 139 -12.78 33.39 1.88
N VAL A 140 -13.34 33.57 3.08
CA VAL A 140 -13.54 34.91 3.66
C VAL A 140 -12.24 35.38 4.30
N LEU A 141 -11.60 36.39 3.71
CA LEU A 141 -10.34 36.95 4.20
C LEU A 141 -10.59 38.23 5.01
N THR A 142 -10.78 38.09 6.30
CA THR A 142 -10.84 39.25 7.22
C THR A 142 -9.45 39.88 7.36
N PRO A 143 -9.33 41.17 7.75
CA PRO A 143 -8.05 41.78 8.07
C PRO A 143 -7.24 40.96 9.08
N TYR A 144 -7.90 40.40 10.10
CA TYR A 144 -7.29 39.51 11.09
C TYR A 144 -6.72 38.22 10.48
N ALA A 145 -7.44 37.61 9.53
CA ALA A 145 -6.95 36.43 8.82
C ALA A 145 -5.69 36.74 8.00
N VAL A 146 -5.68 37.87 7.30
CA VAL A 146 -4.51 38.29 6.53
C VAL A 146 -3.31 38.60 7.45
N ASP A 147 -3.55 39.25 8.60
CA ASP A 147 -2.51 39.52 9.59
C ASP A 147 -1.97 38.23 10.23
N ALA A 148 -2.84 37.26 10.51
CA ALA A 148 -2.42 35.95 11.01
C ALA A 148 -1.55 35.20 10.01
N VAL A 149 -1.94 35.18 8.72
CA VAL A 149 -1.13 34.58 7.64
C VAL A 149 0.21 35.28 7.52
N TRP A 150 0.24 36.61 7.55
CA TRP A 150 1.49 37.36 7.48
C TRP A 150 2.39 37.14 8.70
N ALA A 151 1.83 37.12 9.90
CA ALA A 151 2.58 36.85 11.13
C ALA A 151 3.21 35.45 11.08
N ALA A 152 2.44 34.43 10.69
CA ALA A 152 2.96 33.07 10.51
C ALA A 152 4.03 33.00 9.42
N TYR A 153 3.84 33.70 8.29
CA TYR A 153 4.80 33.76 7.19
C TYR A 153 6.16 34.28 7.64
N ARG A 154 6.17 35.42 8.35
CA ARG A 154 7.40 36.00 8.89
C ARG A 154 8.07 35.09 9.91
N ALA A 155 7.27 34.47 10.79
CA ALA A 155 7.79 33.61 11.84
C ALA A 155 8.54 32.39 11.27
N VAL A 156 8.03 31.80 10.18
CA VAL A 156 8.59 30.55 9.64
C VAL A 156 9.61 30.73 8.52
N LEU A 157 9.57 31.84 7.77
CA LEU A 157 10.50 32.12 6.66
C LEU A 157 11.54 33.21 6.97
N GLY A 158 11.45 33.91 8.11
CA GLY A 158 12.31 35.06 8.43
C GLY A 158 13.70 34.75 8.97
N GLY A 159 13.95 33.53 9.46
CA GLY A 159 15.26 33.09 9.96
C GLY A 159 15.72 33.70 11.31
N ALA A 160 16.18 32.79 12.20
CA ALA A 160 17.07 32.97 13.36
C ALA A 160 16.67 33.94 14.51
N GLU A 161 15.72 33.50 15.35
CA GLU A 161 15.80 33.50 16.84
C GLU A 161 14.52 32.89 17.47
N GLY A 162 13.42 32.76 16.73
CA GLY A 162 12.14 32.26 17.27
C GLY A 162 11.85 30.76 17.15
N ALA A 163 12.55 30.02 16.28
CA ALA A 163 12.22 28.61 16.02
C ALA A 163 12.58 27.67 17.18
N THR A 164 13.50 28.07 18.05
CA THR A 164 13.88 27.31 19.26
C THR A 164 13.04 27.65 20.49
N ALA A 165 12.21 28.71 20.44
CA ALA A 165 11.40 29.16 21.59
C ALA A 165 9.90 28.85 21.46
N ALA A 166 9.35 28.75 20.23
CA ALA A 166 7.92 28.47 20.03
C ALA A 166 7.50 27.01 20.28
N LEU A 167 8.45 26.09 20.51
CA LEU A 167 8.20 24.68 20.85
C LEU A 167 8.48 24.33 22.32
N VAL A 168 8.79 25.32 23.18
CA VAL A 168 9.11 25.08 24.62
C VAL A 168 8.33 26.01 25.58
N GLY A 169 7.43 26.86 25.08
CA GLY A 169 6.56 27.70 25.92
C GLY A 169 5.36 26.93 26.49
N GLY A 170 5.47 26.50 27.75
CA GLY A 170 4.41 25.80 28.47
C GLY A 170 3.14 26.64 28.67
N VAL A 171 2.02 26.07 28.25
CA VAL A 171 0.73 26.27 28.90
C VAL A 171 0.25 24.86 29.25
N GLU A 172 0.15 24.56 30.55
CA GLU A 172 -0.53 23.33 30.98
C GLU A 172 -1.98 23.37 30.47
N PRO A 173 -2.48 22.34 29.78
CA PRO A 173 -3.87 22.30 29.38
C PRO A 173 -4.74 22.12 30.63
N ALA A 174 -5.43 23.18 31.04
CA ALA A 174 -6.59 23.05 31.89
C ALA A 174 -7.63 22.17 31.16
N HIS A 175 -7.85 20.97 31.70
CA HIS A 175 -8.89 19.99 31.39
C HIS A 175 -9.54 20.09 30.00
N LEU A 176 -8.86 19.52 28.99
CA LEU A 176 -9.53 19.01 27.79
C LEU A 176 -9.96 17.56 28.03
N PRO A 177 -11.14 17.12 27.55
CA PRO A 177 -11.59 15.74 27.70
C PRO A 177 -10.57 14.79 27.06
N GLN A 178 -10.13 13.77 27.79
CA GLN A 178 -9.08 12.80 27.41
C GLN A 178 -9.49 11.82 26.27
N GLY A 179 -10.33 12.24 25.32
CA GLY A 179 -10.97 11.35 24.35
C GLY A 179 -10.68 11.61 22.86
N ALA A 180 -10.03 12.70 22.47
CA ALA A 180 -9.77 12.98 21.05
C ALA A 180 -8.47 13.78 20.88
N LEU A 181 -7.63 13.35 19.92
CA LEU A 181 -6.29 13.88 19.60
C LEU A 181 -5.20 13.53 20.62
N ALA A 182 -4.78 12.27 20.63
CA ALA A 182 -3.39 11.96 20.94
C ALA A 182 -2.52 12.50 19.80
N ALA A 183 -2.27 13.81 19.78
CA ALA A 183 -1.30 14.43 18.90
C ALA A 183 0.07 13.80 19.20
N THR A 184 0.49 12.88 18.34
CA THR A 184 1.81 12.27 18.39
C THR A 184 2.84 13.40 18.34
N ARG A 185 3.67 13.52 19.39
CA ARG A 185 4.83 14.41 19.34
C ARG A 185 5.66 14.03 18.11
N PRO A 186 6.13 15.00 17.30
CA PRO A 186 6.93 14.71 16.11
C PRO A 186 8.11 13.82 16.49
N SER A 187 8.30 12.73 15.74
CA SER A 187 9.46 11.86 15.90
C SER A 187 10.75 12.61 15.55
N VAL A 188 11.90 12.05 15.91
CA VAL A 188 13.19 12.61 15.47
C VAL A 188 13.27 12.68 13.94
N ALA A 189 12.72 11.67 13.25
CA ALA A 189 12.66 11.63 11.79
C ALA A 189 11.71 12.67 11.18
N ASP A 190 10.71 13.15 11.92
CA ASP A 190 9.82 14.23 11.45
C ASP A 190 10.52 15.60 11.45
N ARG A 191 11.51 15.80 12.33
CA ARG A 191 12.17 17.11 12.52
C ARG A 191 13.10 17.49 11.38
N VAL A 192 13.63 16.51 10.66
CA VAL A 192 14.54 16.73 9.52
C VAL A 192 13.78 17.04 8.22
N LEU A 193 12.45 16.90 8.22
CA LEU A 193 11.61 17.14 7.06
C LEU A 193 11.20 18.61 6.96
N PRO A 194 10.99 19.13 5.74
CA PRO A 194 10.34 20.41 5.54
C PRO A 194 8.97 20.44 6.23
N GLN A 195 8.60 21.60 6.74
CA GLN A 195 7.35 21.82 7.46
C GLN A 195 6.38 22.65 6.62
N VAL A 196 5.10 22.47 6.92
CA VAL A 196 3.99 23.26 6.38
C VAL A 196 3.19 23.81 7.54
N THR A 197 3.07 25.14 7.61
CA THR A 197 2.26 25.80 8.63
C THR A 197 0.87 26.08 8.08
N ARG A 198 -0.13 25.44 8.65
CA ARG A 198 -1.54 25.73 8.38
C ARG A 198 -2.00 26.88 9.25
N VAL A 199 -2.64 27.87 8.65
CA VAL A 199 -3.44 28.90 9.33
C VAL A 199 -4.90 28.68 8.95
N ASP A 200 -5.73 28.32 9.92
CA ASP A 200 -7.18 28.18 9.73
C ASP A 200 -7.81 29.57 9.58
N LEU A 201 -8.50 29.84 8.47
CA LEU A 201 -8.99 31.19 8.15
C LEU A 201 -10.22 31.61 8.96
N VAL A 202 -10.85 30.67 9.68
CA VAL A 202 -12.02 30.94 10.53
C VAL A 202 -11.59 31.17 11.98
N THR A 203 -10.74 30.29 12.49
CA THR A 203 -10.34 30.28 13.92
C THR A 203 -9.01 30.97 14.17
N LEU A 204 -8.23 31.24 13.11
CA LEU A 204 -6.83 31.71 13.18
C LEU A 204 -5.89 30.75 13.90
N ALA A 205 -6.34 29.52 14.18
CA ALA A 205 -5.51 28.47 14.77
C ALA A 205 -4.38 28.11 13.81
N THR A 206 -3.19 27.92 14.38
CA THR A 206 -1.99 27.55 13.62
C THR A 206 -1.51 26.15 14.01
N ALA A 207 -1.02 25.39 13.03
CA ALA A 207 -0.43 24.07 13.25
C ALA A 207 0.66 23.79 12.22
N GLY A 208 1.73 23.10 12.62
CA GLY A 208 2.82 22.68 11.75
C GLY A 208 2.72 21.19 11.40
N PHE A 209 3.00 20.86 10.14
CA PHE A 209 2.96 19.49 9.63
C PHE A 209 4.22 19.17 8.82
N PRO A 210 4.93 18.07 9.13
CA PRO A 210 6.06 17.63 8.32
C PRO A 210 5.57 17.10 6.96
N LEU A 211 6.32 17.42 5.91
CA LEU A 211 6.04 17.05 4.53
C LEU A 211 7.12 16.10 4.00
N LEU A 212 6.71 14.91 3.59
CA LEU A 212 7.54 14.05 2.75
C LEU A 212 7.49 14.53 1.29
N PRO A 213 8.64 14.70 0.60
CA PRO A 213 8.67 15.00 -0.82
C PRO A 213 7.80 14.02 -1.62
N GLU A 214 7.12 14.51 -2.65
CA GLU A 214 6.29 13.66 -3.52
C GLU A 214 7.19 13.04 -4.61
N PRO A 215 7.35 11.70 -4.64
CA PRO A 215 8.24 11.00 -5.57
C PRO A 215 7.74 11.02 -7.02
N LEU A 216 6.52 11.51 -7.26
CA LEU A 216 5.97 11.76 -8.59
C LEU A 216 5.94 13.25 -8.95
N CYS A 217 6.58 14.12 -8.16
CA CYS A 217 6.57 15.56 -8.42
C CYS A 217 7.32 15.89 -9.72
N PRO A 218 6.66 16.50 -10.72
CA PRO A 218 7.29 16.82 -12.00
C PRO A 218 8.38 17.91 -11.90
N SER A 219 8.43 18.65 -10.78
CA SER A 219 9.45 19.68 -10.56
C SER A 219 10.65 19.17 -9.76
N CYS A 220 10.44 18.25 -8.81
CA CYS A 220 11.51 17.76 -7.93
C CYS A 220 12.17 16.49 -8.47
N VAL A 221 11.49 15.73 -9.34
CA VAL A 221 11.95 14.43 -9.79
C VAL A 221 12.32 14.48 -11.26
N ALA A 222 13.61 14.32 -11.54
CA ALA A 222 14.09 14.08 -12.90
C ALA A 222 13.90 12.61 -13.24
N THR A 223 13.04 12.31 -14.21
CA THR A 223 12.81 10.94 -14.65
C THR A 223 13.99 10.41 -15.46
N ARG A 224 14.31 9.13 -15.26
CA ARG A 224 15.36 8.42 -16.01
C ARG A 224 14.82 7.11 -16.60
N PRO A 225 15.38 6.61 -17.71
CA PRO A 225 15.03 5.28 -18.20
C PRO A 225 15.26 4.21 -17.13
N ASP A 226 14.33 3.27 -17.02
CA ASP A 226 14.58 2.03 -16.28
C ASP A 226 15.54 1.14 -17.08
N THR A 227 16.49 0.51 -16.41
CA THR A 227 17.58 -0.23 -17.07
C THR A 227 17.83 -1.58 -16.43
N ALA A 228 18.34 -2.52 -17.22
CA ALA A 228 18.76 -3.84 -16.74
C ALA A 228 19.79 -3.72 -15.59
N GLU A 229 20.75 -2.79 -15.70
CA GLU A 229 21.78 -2.60 -14.68
C GLU A 229 21.21 -2.10 -13.35
N SER A 230 20.22 -1.19 -13.39
CA SER A 230 19.58 -0.69 -12.17
C SER A 230 18.68 -1.71 -11.46
N ALA A 231 18.34 -2.81 -12.13
CA ALA A 231 17.57 -3.90 -11.54
C ALA A 231 18.42 -5.02 -10.96
N ARG A 232 19.74 -5.03 -11.20
CA ARG A 232 20.63 -6.05 -10.63
C ARG A 232 20.61 -6.00 -9.11
N MET A 233 20.18 -7.09 -8.49
CA MET A 233 20.18 -7.24 -7.03
C MET A 233 21.45 -7.96 -6.59
N ARG A 234 22.31 -7.27 -5.85
CA ARG A 234 23.52 -7.85 -5.25
C ARG A 234 23.16 -8.44 -3.90
N LEU A 235 22.50 -9.60 -3.92
CA LEU A 235 22.11 -10.30 -2.70
C LEU A 235 23.32 -10.95 -2.04
N GLY A 236 23.34 -10.97 -0.72
CA GLY A 236 24.42 -11.61 0.03
C GLY A 236 24.12 -11.74 1.51
N SER A 237 25.17 -12.00 2.30
CA SER A 237 25.08 -12.21 3.74
C SER A 237 24.27 -11.11 4.44
N ALA A 238 23.25 -11.53 5.18
CA ALA A 238 22.33 -10.72 5.96
C ALA A 238 22.26 -11.28 7.41
N PRO A 239 23.22 -10.93 8.28
CA PRO A 239 23.34 -11.53 9.60
C PRO A 239 22.10 -11.31 10.48
N LYS A 240 21.57 -12.41 11.02
CA LYS A 240 20.43 -12.44 11.94
C LYS A 240 20.90 -12.15 13.37
N PRO A 241 20.15 -11.36 14.17
CA PRO A 241 20.42 -11.20 15.59
C PRO A 241 20.32 -12.50 16.38
N ASP A 242 19.48 -13.43 15.93
CA ASP A 242 19.23 -14.74 16.52
C ASP A 242 18.97 -15.77 15.41
N PRO A 243 19.56 -16.99 15.45
CA PRO A 243 19.35 -17.99 14.41
C PRO A 243 17.90 -18.41 14.17
N ALA A 244 17.01 -18.26 15.17
CA ALA A 244 15.59 -18.55 15.05
C ALA A 244 14.73 -17.33 14.66
N GLY A 245 15.33 -16.14 14.57
CA GLY A 245 14.63 -14.89 14.22
C GLY A 245 14.82 -14.50 12.75
N TYR A 246 13.73 -14.23 12.04
CA TYR A 246 13.75 -13.89 10.61
C TYR A 246 13.63 -12.38 10.33
N ARG A 247 13.76 -11.55 11.38
CA ARG A 247 13.77 -10.09 11.28
C ARG A 247 15.15 -9.57 11.63
N LEU A 248 15.76 -8.80 10.72
CA LEU A 248 17.14 -8.33 10.90
C LEU A 248 17.26 -7.20 11.93
N ARG A 249 16.17 -6.44 12.13
CA ARG A 249 16.13 -5.28 13.01
C ARG A 249 14.82 -5.22 13.78
N ALA A 250 14.87 -4.67 14.99
CA ALA A 250 13.67 -4.39 15.77
C ALA A 250 12.82 -3.29 15.11
N LEU A 251 11.49 -3.40 15.22
CA LEU A 251 10.52 -2.48 14.61
C LEU A 251 10.72 -1.02 15.04
N ASP A 252 11.09 -0.79 16.30
CA ASP A 252 11.31 0.54 16.87
C ASP A 252 12.66 1.17 16.48
N SER A 253 13.54 0.41 15.81
CA SER A 253 14.83 0.91 15.34
C SER A 253 14.76 1.68 14.01
N TYR A 254 13.64 1.59 13.30
CA TYR A 254 13.46 2.31 12.04
C TYR A 254 13.07 3.77 12.31
N PRO A 255 13.74 4.76 11.67
CA PRO A 255 13.45 6.18 11.85
C PRO A 255 12.19 6.58 11.07
N LEU A 256 11.02 6.06 11.46
CA LEU A 256 9.76 6.33 10.80
C LEU A 256 9.26 7.75 11.15
N PRO A 257 9.06 8.65 10.16
CA PRO A 257 8.47 9.96 10.37
C PRO A 257 6.95 9.85 10.51
N THR A 258 6.49 9.29 11.63
CA THR A 258 5.08 8.89 11.81
C THR A 258 4.08 10.04 11.61
N THR A 259 4.44 11.28 11.95
CA THR A 259 3.57 12.44 11.70
C THR A 259 3.54 12.82 10.23
N ALA A 260 4.64 12.63 9.48
CA ALA A 260 4.66 12.87 8.04
C ALA A 260 3.96 11.76 7.24
N LEU A 261 3.92 10.55 7.78
CA LEU A 261 3.20 9.42 7.17
C LEU A 261 1.68 9.62 7.21
N ALA A 262 1.12 10.08 8.33
CA ALA A 262 -0.30 10.42 8.42
C ALA A 262 -0.52 11.77 9.12
N ASN A 263 -1.09 12.72 8.37
CA ASN A 263 -1.55 14.01 8.89
C ASN A 263 -2.56 14.66 7.92
N PRO A 264 -3.46 15.54 8.41
CA PRO A 264 -4.61 16.03 7.63
C PRO A 264 -4.26 17.03 6.51
N VAL A 265 -3.00 17.45 6.39
CA VAL A 265 -2.56 18.46 5.41
C VAL A 265 -1.79 17.83 4.26
N CYS A 266 -0.82 16.97 4.57
CA CYS A 266 0.12 16.42 3.60
C CYS A 266 0.67 15.04 3.98
N GLY A 267 -0.08 14.24 4.75
CA GLY A 267 0.29 12.87 5.09
C GLY A 267 0.51 12.01 3.85
N ALA A 268 1.61 11.24 3.84
CA ALA A 268 1.99 10.43 2.69
C ALA A 268 1.06 9.23 2.46
N LEU A 269 0.54 8.63 3.53
CA LEU A 269 -0.29 7.42 3.55
C LEU A 269 -1.76 7.67 3.87
N GLY A 270 -2.12 8.90 4.26
CA GLY A 270 -3.48 9.24 4.67
C GLY A 270 -3.53 10.44 5.62
N SER A 271 -4.75 10.82 6.00
CA SER A 271 -4.98 11.97 6.88
C SER A 271 -4.79 11.66 8.36
N ASP A 272 -5.03 10.40 8.76
CA ASP A 272 -4.93 9.93 10.14
C ASP A 272 -4.86 8.39 10.19
N THR A 273 -4.65 7.85 11.40
CA THR A 273 -4.87 6.45 11.77
C THR A 273 -6.03 6.37 12.76
N TRP A 274 -6.84 5.31 12.69
CA TRP A 274 -7.84 5.01 13.70
C TRP A 274 -7.53 3.71 14.44
N ILE A 275 -7.83 3.71 15.74
CA ILE A 275 -7.81 2.51 16.57
C ILE A 275 -9.21 1.91 16.64
N ASN A 276 -9.32 0.60 16.84
CA ASN A 276 -10.61 -0.02 17.11
C ASN A 276 -10.65 -0.63 18.52
N PRO A 277 -11.14 0.15 19.52
CA PRO A 277 -11.21 -0.27 20.92
C PRO A 277 -12.26 -1.36 21.18
N ALA A 278 -13.16 -1.61 20.22
CA ALA A 278 -14.14 -2.69 20.31
C ALA A 278 -13.55 -4.04 19.90
N SER A 279 -12.35 -4.08 19.31
CA SER A 279 -11.63 -5.34 19.11
C SER A 279 -11.10 -5.84 20.46
N THR A 280 -11.75 -6.86 20.99
CA THR A 280 -11.29 -7.65 22.16
C THR A 280 -10.29 -8.76 21.75
N THR A 281 -10.06 -8.85 20.43
CA THR A 281 -9.15 -9.61 19.57
C THR A 281 -7.66 -9.35 19.57
N THR A 282 -7.36 -8.08 19.46
CA THR A 282 -6.06 -7.54 19.13
C THR A 282 -6.17 -6.06 19.47
N ALA A 283 -5.11 -5.30 19.29
CA ALA A 283 -5.15 -3.85 19.40
C ALA A 283 -4.99 -3.23 17.99
N PRO A 284 -5.96 -3.40 17.08
CA PRO A 284 -5.81 -3.04 15.68
C PRO A 284 -5.72 -1.53 15.49
N VAL A 285 -4.87 -1.13 14.54
CA VAL A 285 -4.76 0.24 14.04
C VAL A 285 -4.84 0.18 12.53
N ALA A 286 -5.61 1.08 11.92
CA ALA A 286 -5.73 1.14 10.48
C ALA A 286 -5.70 2.58 9.96
N GLY A 287 -5.43 2.71 8.67
CA GLY A 287 -5.45 3.94 7.90
C GLY A 287 -5.97 3.65 6.49
N THR A 288 -6.21 4.71 5.72
CA THR A 288 -6.57 4.57 4.32
C THR A 288 -6.18 5.77 3.48
N HIS A 289 -6.07 5.56 2.18
CA HIS A 289 -5.92 6.60 1.17
C HIS A 289 -6.51 6.18 -0.17
N PHE A 290 -6.93 7.17 -0.95
CA PHE A 290 -7.44 6.94 -2.30
C PHE A 290 -6.33 6.89 -3.34
N VAL A 291 -6.34 5.84 -4.15
CA VAL A 291 -5.42 5.63 -5.27
C VAL A 291 -6.23 5.56 -6.57
N ARG A 292 -5.91 6.43 -7.53
CA ARG A 292 -6.52 6.36 -8.87
C ARG A 292 -5.74 5.33 -9.67
N GLY A 293 -6.44 4.32 -10.16
CA GLY A 293 -5.96 3.40 -11.18
C GLY A 293 -6.80 3.50 -12.45
N TYR A 294 -6.54 2.61 -13.39
CA TYR A 294 -7.28 2.58 -14.66
C TYR A 294 -8.78 2.28 -14.46
N ALA A 295 -9.13 1.46 -13.47
CA ALA A 295 -10.51 1.12 -13.12
C ALA A 295 -11.21 2.17 -12.24
N GLY A 296 -10.59 3.33 -12.03
CA GLY A 296 -11.14 4.43 -11.24
C GLY A 296 -10.43 4.66 -9.90
N LEU A 297 -11.11 5.34 -8.98
CA LEU A 297 -10.56 5.72 -7.68
C LEU A 297 -10.86 4.63 -6.64
N ASN A 298 -9.81 3.98 -6.13
CA ASN A 298 -9.93 2.87 -5.18
C ASN A 298 -9.48 3.30 -3.79
N ASP A 299 -10.17 2.76 -2.78
CA ASP A 299 -9.80 2.94 -1.37
C ASP A 299 -8.77 1.88 -1.00
N VAL A 300 -7.56 2.30 -0.61
CA VAL A 300 -6.47 1.41 -0.22
C VAL A 300 -6.28 1.53 1.28
N THR A 301 -6.92 0.61 1.99
CA THR A 301 -6.78 0.46 3.44
C THR A 301 -5.43 -0.13 3.77
N TRP A 302 -4.97 0.08 5.00
CA TRP A 302 -3.81 -0.58 5.58
C TRP A 302 -3.94 -0.69 7.08
N SER A 303 -3.42 -1.77 7.66
CA SER A 303 -3.65 -2.08 9.06
C SER A 303 -2.43 -2.67 9.74
N GLY A 304 -2.45 -2.71 11.06
CA GLY A 304 -1.48 -3.42 11.85
C GLY A 304 -2.17 -4.00 13.05
N GLN A 305 -1.80 -5.23 13.38
CA GLN A 305 -2.54 -6.06 14.32
C GLN A 305 -1.53 -6.77 15.23
N ALA A 306 -1.50 -6.32 16.48
CA ALA A 306 -0.66 -6.87 17.53
C ALA A 306 -1.38 -6.71 18.87
N ASN A 307 -0.75 -7.13 19.96
CA ASN A 307 -1.30 -7.01 21.31
C ASN A 307 -1.14 -5.60 21.93
N SER A 308 -0.70 -4.60 21.16
CA SER A 308 -0.65 -3.20 21.61
C SER A 308 -0.88 -2.20 20.47
N TYR A 309 -1.63 -1.12 20.73
CA TYR A 309 -1.88 -0.07 19.73
C TYR A 309 -0.60 0.66 19.29
N ARG A 310 0.49 0.59 20.07
CA ARG A 310 1.78 1.17 19.70
C ARG A 310 2.44 0.32 18.61
N THR A 311 2.55 -0.98 18.84
CA THR A 311 3.10 -1.93 17.87
C THR A 311 2.26 -1.97 16.61
N SER A 312 0.94 -2.12 16.77
CA SER A 312 -0.01 -2.14 15.65
C SER A 312 0.07 -0.89 14.78
N ARG A 313 0.25 0.31 15.35
CA ARG A 313 0.41 1.53 14.56
C ARG A 313 1.69 1.52 13.72
N THR A 314 2.77 0.97 14.28
CA THR A 314 4.05 0.85 13.56
C THR A 314 3.90 -0.15 12.40
N LEU A 315 3.28 -1.30 12.65
CA LEU A 315 2.96 -2.29 11.61
C LEU A 315 2.04 -1.70 10.53
N ALA A 316 1.02 -0.94 10.93
CA ALA A 316 0.11 -0.26 10.01
C ALA A 316 0.84 0.70 9.06
N TYR A 317 1.81 1.45 9.57
CA TYR A 317 2.64 2.30 8.72
C TYR A 317 3.54 1.51 7.78
N LEU A 318 4.12 0.39 8.22
CA LEU A 318 4.94 -0.47 7.36
C LEU A 318 4.11 -1.11 6.24
N GLU A 319 2.92 -1.63 6.55
CA GLU A 319 1.98 -2.16 5.55
C GLU A 319 1.47 -1.03 4.61
N GLY A 320 1.20 0.16 5.16
CA GLY A 320 0.83 1.32 4.37
C GLY A 320 1.93 1.76 3.41
N LEU A 321 3.20 1.72 3.83
CA LEU A 321 4.37 1.99 2.97
C LEU A 321 4.53 0.93 1.88
N GLU A 322 4.31 -0.34 2.20
CA GLU A 322 4.32 -1.44 1.24
C GLU A 322 3.24 -1.24 0.16
N ARG A 323 1.98 -1.01 0.56
CA ARG A 323 0.89 -0.73 -0.40
C ARG A 323 1.14 0.56 -1.17
N TYR A 324 1.71 1.57 -0.53
CA TYR A 324 2.14 2.78 -1.21
C TYR A 324 3.15 2.44 -2.32
N ALA A 325 4.18 1.65 -2.07
CA ALA A 325 5.15 1.23 -3.09
C ALA A 325 4.55 0.33 -4.18
N GLY A 326 3.71 -0.64 -3.81
CA GLY A 326 3.13 -1.63 -4.72
C GLY A 326 2.11 -1.04 -5.68
N THR A 327 1.29 -0.07 -5.24
CA THR A 327 0.23 0.50 -6.09
C THR A 327 0.73 1.21 -7.34
N HIS A 328 1.82 1.99 -7.27
CA HIS A 328 2.41 2.69 -8.42
C HIS A 328 3.94 2.75 -8.33
N ARG A 329 4.59 2.72 -9.49
CA ARG A 329 6.02 3.00 -9.62
C ARG A 329 6.35 4.43 -9.18
N ARG A 330 7.21 4.56 -8.16
CA ARG A 330 7.61 5.85 -7.54
C ARG A 330 9.13 6.07 -7.47
N ARG A 331 9.89 5.36 -8.31
CA ARG A 331 11.36 5.40 -8.34
C ARG A 331 11.95 6.48 -9.26
N GLY A 332 11.09 7.33 -9.84
CA GLY A 332 11.52 8.30 -10.85
C GLY A 332 12.04 7.65 -12.14
N THR A 333 11.58 6.44 -12.46
CA THR A 333 11.98 5.71 -13.68
C THR A 333 10.85 5.62 -14.71
N THR A 334 11.21 5.62 -15.99
CA THR A 334 10.28 5.37 -17.12
C THR A 334 10.41 3.93 -17.60
N PRO A 335 9.28 3.22 -17.79
CA PRO A 335 9.30 1.81 -18.20
C PRO A 335 9.75 1.66 -19.66
N VAL A 336 10.18 0.46 -20.03
CA VAL A 336 10.34 0.06 -21.43
C VAL A 336 8.94 -0.14 -22.03
N VAL A 337 8.65 0.38 -23.22
CA VAL A 337 7.35 0.18 -23.89
C VAL A 337 7.59 -0.52 -25.22
N ASP A 338 7.24 -1.79 -25.30
CA ASP A 338 7.32 -2.59 -26.53
C ASP A 338 6.40 -3.82 -26.41
N SER A 339 6.28 -4.60 -27.48
CA SER A 339 5.48 -5.84 -27.49
C SER A 339 6.28 -7.02 -26.94
N TYR A 340 5.59 -8.03 -26.38
CA TYR A 340 6.26 -9.23 -25.88
C TYR A 340 7.06 -9.94 -26.97
N HIS A 341 6.51 -10.06 -28.19
CA HIS A 341 7.24 -10.71 -29.28
C HIS A 341 8.59 -10.07 -29.62
N ARG A 342 8.77 -8.78 -29.35
CA ARG A 342 10.04 -8.08 -29.56
C ARG A 342 11.00 -8.17 -28.37
N LEU A 343 10.51 -8.59 -27.21
CA LEU A 343 11.25 -8.68 -25.95
C LEU A 343 11.39 -10.11 -25.41
N ALA A 344 10.86 -11.11 -26.12
CA ALA A 344 10.64 -12.47 -25.62
C ALA A 344 11.92 -13.18 -25.12
N ASP A 345 13.08 -12.79 -25.61
CA ASP A 345 14.39 -13.32 -25.21
C ASP A 345 14.84 -12.84 -23.81
N GLN A 346 14.28 -11.73 -23.34
CA GLN A 346 14.68 -11.06 -22.09
C GLN A 346 13.50 -10.67 -21.20
N ALA A 347 12.29 -11.14 -21.51
CA ALA A 347 11.06 -10.81 -20.80
C ALA A 347 10.35 -12.06 -20.28
N LEU A 348 9.73 -11.94 -19.11
CA LEU A 348 8.79 -12.92 -18.59
C LEU A 348 7.60 -13.04 -19.54
N ASN A 349 7.28 -14.27 -19.95
CA ASN A 349 6.06 -14.54 -20.69
C ASN A 349 4.84 -14.38 -19.77
N PRO A 350 3.91 -13.44 -20.04
CA PRO A 350 2.76 -13.22 -19.15
C PRO A 350 1.87 -14.47 -18.98
N ALA A 351 1.88 -15.38 -19.95
CA ALA A 351 1.11 -16.63 -19.90
C ALA A 351 1.55 -17.56 -18.74
N GLU A 352 2.81 -17.47 -18.29
CA GLU A 352 3.31 -18.26 -17.16
C GLU A 352 2.70 -17.82 -15.81
N CYS A 353 2.14 -16.61 -15.75
CA CYS A 353 1.40 -16.09 -14.59
C CYS A 353 -0.11 -16.31 -14.70
N GLY A 354 -0.57 -17.01 -15.74
CA GLY A 354 -1.97 -17.32 -15.99
C GLY A 354 -2.78 -16.17 -16.59
N PHE A 355 -3.87 -16.52 -17.27
CA PHE A 355 -4.85 -15.61 -17.83
C PHE A 355 -6.25 -16.00 -17.36
N TYR A 356 -7.20 -15.07 -17.45
CA TYR A 356 -8.61 -15.38 -17.21
C TYR A 356 -9.21 -16.23 -18.34
N ALA A 357 -10.37 -16.81 -18.06
CA ALA A 357 -11.16 -17.52 -19.06
C ALA A 357 -11.63 -16.55 -20.17
N PRO A 358 -11.78 -17.02 -21.43
CA PRO A 358 -12.29 -16.19 -22.52
C PRO A 358 -13.60 -15.47 -22.21
N GLU A 359 -14.49 -16.12 -21.44
CA GLU A 359 -15.78 -15.58 -21.02
C GLU A 359 -15.64 -14.35 -20.12
N THR A 360 -14.59 -14.29 -19.30
CA THR A 360 -14.27 -13.15 -18.44
C THR A 360 -13.99 -11.93 -19.29
N TYR A 361 -13.10 -12.06 -20.27
CA TYR A 361 -12.76 -10.97 -21.18
C TYR A 361 -13.94 -10.52 -22.05
N ALA A 362 -14.86 -11.43 -22.38
CA ALA A 362 -16.05 -11.09 -23.16
C ALA A 362 -17.09 -10.29 -22.36
N ARG A 363 -17.12 -10.43 -21.03
CA ARG A 363 -18.15 -9.84 -20.14
C ARG A 363 -17.66 -8.65 -19.33
N ASP A 364 -16.37 -8.61 -19.00
CA ASP A 364 -15.79 -7.60 -18.14
C ASP A 364 -15.00 -6.57 -18.96
N HIS A 365 -15.60 -5.40 -19.16
CA HIS A 365 -15.02 -4.31 -19.95
C HIS A 365 -13.77 -3.69 -19.33
N LEU A 366 -13.42 -4.03 -18.09
CA LEU A 366 -12.20 -3.55 -17.44
C LEU A 366 -10.98 -4.40 -17.78
N VAL A 367 -11.13 -5.52 -18.48
CA VAL A 367 -10.02 -6.37 -18.90
C VAL A 367 -10.08 -6.69 -20.37
N SER A 368 -8.92 -6.89 -20.99
CA SER A 368 -8.82 -7.34 -22.38
C SER A 368 -7.83 -8.48 -22.53
N PRO A 369 -8.02 -9.42 -23.48
CA PRO A 369 -7.07 -10.50 -23.68
C PRO A 369 -5.68 -9.94 -23.97
N PHE A 370 -4.66 -10.56 -23.39
CA PHE A 370 -3.27 -10.23 -23.70
C PHE A 370 -2.98 -10.50 -25.18
N ASP A 371 -2.41 -9.51 -25.86
CA ASP A 371 -1.94 -9.62 -27.24
C ASP A 371 -0.42 -9.47 -27.26
N PRO A 372 0.33 -10.51 -27.66
CA PRO A 372 1.79 -10.46 -27.63
C PRO A 372 2.42 -9.48 -28.64
N ASN A 373 1.63 -8.92 -29.57
CA ASN A 373 2.06 -7.87 -30.50
C ASN A 373 1.74 -6.45 -30.02
N ARG A 374 0.92 -6.30 -28.97
CA ARG A 374 0.54 -5.00 -28.43
C ARG A 374 1.67 -4.44 -27.57
N PRO A 375 2.13 -3.20 -27.81
CA PRO A 375 3.08 -2.57 -26.92
C PRO A 375 2.46 -2.32 -25.53
N ILE A 376 3.16 -2.78 -24.49
CA ILE A 376 2.79 -2.57 -23.08
C ILE A 376 4.00 -2.06 -22.29
N PRO A 377 3.81 -1.42 -21.12
CA PRO A 377 4.92 -1.05 -20.25
C PRO A 377 5.52 -2.27 -19.53
N TRP A 378 6.85 -2.33 -19.52
CA TRP A 378 7.68 -3.32 -18.83
C TRP A 378 8.62 -2.62 -17.85
N VAL A 379 8.84 -3.24 -16.69
CA VAL A 379 9.82 -2.83 -15.68
C VAL A 379 10.89 -3.89 -15.56
N TRP A 380 12.10 -3.49 -15.18
CA TRP A 380 13.17 -4.45 -14.94
C TRP A 380 13.07 -5.05 -13.53
N GLY A 381 13.09 -6.38 -13.46
CA GLY A 381 13.32 -7.17 -12.25
C GLY A 381 14.63 -7.97 -12.33
N HIS A 382 14.86 -8.81 -11.35
CA HIS A 382 16.01 -9.72 -11.26
C HIS A 382 15.53 -11.15 -11.10
N SER A 383 15.90 -12.05 -12.02
CA SER A 383 15.73 -13.49 -11.85
C SER A 383 16.81 -13.99 -10.90
N LEU A 384 16.38 -14.58 -9.78
CA LEU A 384 17.26 -15.18 -8.79
C LEU A 384 17.74 -16.58 -9.23
N ARG A 385 17.01 -17.27 -10.12
CA ARG A 385 17.46 -18.55 -10.70
C ARG A 385 18.62 -18.35 -11.66
N ASP A 386 18.46 -17.42 -12.60
CA ASP A 386 19.42 -17.18 -13.68
C ASP A 386 20.45 -16.09 -13.32
N ASP A 387 20.32 -15.47 -12.15
CA ASP A 387 21.11 -14.32 -11.66
C ASP A 387 21.28 -13.20 -12.70
N ARG A 388 20.16 -12.79 -13.31
CA ARG A 388 20.17 -11.79 -14.39
C ARG A 388 18.95 -10.87 -14.35
N PRO A 389 19.08 -9.63 -14.87
CA PRO A 389 17.93 -8.79 -15.13
C PRO A 389 16.95 -9.43 -16.13
N ILE A 390 15.66 -9.23 -15.89
CA ILE A 390 14.57 -9.69 -16.74
C ILE A 390 13.46 -8.64 -16.79
N LEU A 391 12.84 -8.44 -17.95
CA LEU A 391 11.68 -7.57 -18.09
C LEU A 391 10.42 -8.26 -17.59
N VAL A 392 9.62 -7.55 -16.80
CA VAL A 392 8.33 -7.99 -16.27
C VAL A 392 7.26 -6.99 -16.72
N PRO A 393 6.07 -7.44 -17.15
CA PRO A 393 4.96 -6.53 -17.41
C PRO A 393 4.71 -5.65 -16.19
N SER A 394 4.64 -4.33 -16.36
CA SER A 394 4.43 -3.41 -15.24
C SER A 394 3.15 -3.73 -14.45
N ARG A 395 2.14 -4.29 -15.13
CA ARG A 395 0.88 -4.77 -14.54
C ARG A 395 1.07 -5.86 -13.48
N LEU A 396 2.07 -6.74 -13.64
CA LEU A 396 2.34 -7.84 -12.72
C LEU A 396 3.12 -7.40 -11.48
N ALA A 397 3.86 -6.29 -11.58
CA ALA A 397 4.59 -5.72 -10.45
C ALA A 397 3.76 -4.67 -9.69
N HIS A 398 2.92 -3.89 -10.37
CA HIS A 398 2.19 -2.77 -9.75
C HIS A 398 0.68 -2.89 -9.97
N TYR A 399 -0.08 -3.11 -8.89
CA TYR A 399 -1.48 -3.55 -8.94
C TYR A 399 -2.54 -2.42 -8.99
N SER A 400 -2.14 -1.15 -9.08
CA SER A 400 -3.10 -0.04 -9.33
C SER A 400 -2.69 0.88 -10.48
N ALA A 401 -1.39 0.97 -10.78
CA ALA A 401 -0.87 1.65 -11.96
C ALA A 401 -1.13 0.85 -13.23
N GLY A 402 -1.09 1.53 -14.37
CA GLY A 402 -1.03 0.91 -15.69
C GLY A 402 -1.78 1.73 -16.74
N VAL A 403 -1.87 1.17 -17.93
CA VAL A 403 -2.48 1.80 -19.12
C VAL A 403 -3.52 0.87 -19.71
N ASP A 404 -4.40 1.39 -20.56
CA ASP A 404 -5.43 0.54 -21.19
C ASP A 404 -4.82 -0.63 -21.98
N ALA A 405 -3.59 -0.47 -22.48
CA ALA A 405 -2.89 -1.51 -23.23
C ALA A 405 -2.48 -2.74 -22.38
N ASP A 406 -2.33 -2.61 -21.06
CA ASP A 406 -1.84 -3.69 -20.17
C ASP A 406 -2.88 -4.18 -19.16
N ASN A 407 -4.17 -3.98 -19.42
CA ASN A 407 -5.28 -4.40 -18.57
C ASN A 407 -5.68 -5.89 -18.74
N PHE A 408 -4.72 -6.78 -18.96
CA PHE A 408 -5.02 -8.20 -19.20
C PHE A 408 -5.30 -9.00 -17.92
N VAL A 409 -4.93 -8.48 -16.76
CA VAL A 409 -5.25 -9.04 -15.44
C VAL A 409 -5.45 -7.93 -14.41
N PHE A 410 -6.21 -8.23 -13.36
CA PHE A 410 -6.16 -7.48 -12.11
C PHE A 410 -5.19 -8.18 -11.17
N GLU A 411 -4.10 -7.49 -10.83
CA GLU A 411 -3.24 -7.94 -9.74
C GLU A 411 -3.71 -7.43 -8.39
N CYS A 412 -3.19 -8.05 -7.34
CA CYS A 412 -3.29 -7.58 -5.96
C CYS A 412 -1.90 -7.41 -5.35
N SER A 413 -1.81 -7.26 -4.02
CA SER A 413 -0.53 -7.11 -3.33
C SER A 413 0.25 -8.42 -3.19
N ASN A 414 -0.22 -9.53 -3.74
CA ASN A 414 0.38 -10.85 -3.58
C ASN A 414 1.89 -10.83 -3.90
N GLY A 415 2.71 -11.26 -2.94
CA GLY A 415 4.17 -11.29 -3.07
C GLY A 415 4.86 -9.93 -2.91
N CYS A 416 4.13 -8.87 -2.57
CA CYS A 416 4.72 -7.61 -2.11
C CYS A 416 5.13 -7.73 -0.65
N ALA A 417 6.33 -7.26 -0.31
CA ALA A 417 6.78 -7.30 1.07
C ALA A 417 7.79 -6.20 1.38
N THR A 418 7.77 -5.70 2.62
CA THR A 418 8.74 -4.74 3.14
C THR A 418 9.67 -5.38 4.18
N GLY A 419 10.97 -5.13 4.05
CA GLY A 419 12.02 -5.63 4.94
C GLY A 419 13.13 -4.62 5.22
N GLY A 420 14.02 -4.95 6.15
CA GLY A 420 15.21 -4.15 6.46
C GLY A 420 16.36 -4.31 5.46
N SER A 421 16.24 -5.28 4.55
CA SER A 421 17.12 -5.49 3.39
C SER A 421 16.32 -6.05 2.21
N LEU A 422 16.95 -6.16 1.04
CA LEU A 422 16.33 -6.86 -0.10
C LEU A 422 16.11 -8.34 0.19
N GLU A 423 17.05 -9.00 0.86
CA GLU A 423 16.94 -10.42 1.26
C GLU A 423 15.71 -10.63 2.15
N GLU A 424 15.51 -9.76 3.15
CA GLU A 424 14.36 -9.84 4.04
C GLU A 424 13.05 -9.59 3.28
N ALA A 425 12.99 -8.57 2.43
CA ALA A 425 11.80 -8.28 1.64
C ALA A 425 11.45 -9.44 0.69
N ILE A 426 12.43 -10.01 -0.02
CA ILE A 426 12.20 -11.15 -0.92
C ILE A 426 11.78 -12.40 -0.15
N LEU A 427 12.42 -12.69 1.00
CA LEU A 427 12.07 -13.85 1.83
C LEU A 427 10.59 -13.83 2.22
N PHE A 428 10.11 -12.70 2.75
CA PHE A 428 8.70 -12.58 3.16
C PHE A 428 7.73 -12.54 1.97
N GLY A 429 8.13 -11.94 0.84
CA GLY A 429 7.35 -12.01 -0.39
C GLY A 429 7.21 -13.45 -0.91
N LEU A 430 8.26 -14.27 -0.83
CA LEU A 430 8.21 -15.70 -1.18
C LEU A 430 7.35 -16.51 -0.22
N LEU A 431 7.46 -16.28 1.09
CA LEU A 431 6.62 -16.96 2.07
C LEU A 431 5.14 -16.69 1.80
N GLU A 432 4.77 -15.44 1.52
CA GLU A 432 3.39 -15.09 1.15
C GLU A 432 2.94 -15.82 -0.13
N LEU A 433 3.75 -15.82 -1.20
CA LEU A 433 3.40 -16.55 -2.42
C LEU A 433 3.19 -18.05 -2.19
N ILE A 434 4.06 -18.67 -1.39
CA ILE A 434 3.97 -20.10 -1.02
C ILE A 434 2.69 -20.36 -0.21
N GLU A 435 2.34 -19.47 0.72
CA GLU A 435 1.11 -19.55 1.50
C GLU A 435 -0.13 -19.54 0.59
N ARG A 436 -0.22 -18.57 -0.33
CA ARG A 436 -1.37 -18.42 -1.22
C ARG A 436 -1.47 -19.57 -2.22
N ASP A 437 -0.36 -19.99 -2.79
CA ASP A 437 -0.31 -21.14 -3.68
C ASP A 437 -0.80 -22.42 -2.99
N ALA A 438 -0.25 -22.73 -1.82
CA ALA A 438 -0.60 -23.93 -1.07
C ALA A 438 -2.07 -23.92 -0.60
N PHE A 439 -2.56 -22.76 -0.15
CA PHE A 439 -3.96 -22.58 0.20
C PHE A 439 -4.90 -22.82 -1.01
N LEU A 440 -4.60 -22.23 -2.17
CA LEU A 440 -5.45 -22.37 -3.36
C LEU A 440 -5.41 -23.79 -3.93
N LEU A 441 -4.25 -24.45 -3.88
CA LEU A 441 -4.13 -25.87 -4.19
C LEU A 441 -4.98 -26.73 -3.26
N ALA A 442 -4.93 -26.48 -1.95
CA ALA A 442 -5.77 -27.18 -0.98
C ALA A 442 -7.26 -26.98 -1.27
N TRP A 443 -7.66 -25.72 -1.48
CA TRP A 443 -9.03 -25.32 -1.69
C TRP A 443 -9.61 -25.88 -3.00
N TYR A 444 -9.00 -25.52 -4.13
CA TYR A 444 -9.50 -25.90 -5.46
C TYR A 444 -9.28 -27.37 -5.78
N GLY A 445 -8.24 -27.98 -5.23
CA GLY A 445 -7.94 -29.40 -5.37
C GLY A 445 -8.71 -30.32 -4.42
N ARG A 446 -9.53 -29.77 -3.50
CA ARG A 446 -10.22 -30.53 -2.45
C ARG A 446 -9.27 -31.44 -1.68
N ALA A 447 -8.10 -30.91 -1.31
CA ALA A 447 -7.09 -31.70 -0.62
C ALA A 447 -7.64 -32.22 0.72
N ARG A 448 -7.35 -33.48 1.05
CA ARG A 448 -7.59 -34.02 2.38
C ARG A 448 -6.48 -33.54 3.30
N LEU A 449 -6.86 -32.80 4.35
CA LEU A 449 -5.92 -32.09 5.21
C LEU A 449 -5.72 -32.80 6.54
N THR A 450 -4.54 -32.58 7.12
CA THR A 450 -4.21 -33.01 8.48
C THR A 450 -4.38 -31.83 9.41
N GLU A 451 -5.18 -31.99 10.46
CA GLU A 451 -5.31 -31.02 11.53
C GLU A 451 -4.11 -31.12 12.47
N ILE A 452 -3.65 -29.97 12.92
CA ILE A 452 -2.59 -29.81 13.89
C ILE A 452 -3.22 -29.87 15.28
N ASP A 453 -2.72 -30.76 16.14
CA ASP A 453 -3.09 -30.75 17.56
C ASP A 453 -2.57 -29.47 18.22
N LEU A 454 -3.43 -28.47 18.37
CA LEU A 454 -3.11 -27.20 19.02
C LEU A 454 -2.78 -27.36 20.51
N GLY A 455 -3.16 -28.48 21.15
CA GLY A 455 -2.73 -28.83 22.51
C GLY A 455 -1.25 -29.17 22.62
N SER A 456 -0.62 -29.58 21.51
CA SER A 456 0.83 -29.83 21.42
C SER A 456 1.65 -28.54 21.21
N CYS A 457 0.99 -27.43 20.89
CA CYS A 457 1.63 -26.14 20.65
C CYS A 457 2.01 -25.44 21.97
N ARG A 458 2.98 -24.53 21.88
CA ARG A 458 3.50 -23.75 23.02
C ARG A 458 3.17 -22.27 22.84
N GLY A 459 3.56 -21.44 23.81
CA GLY A 459 3.50 -19.98 23.67
C GLY A 459 2.08 -19.42 23.77
N THR A 460 1.69 -18.59 22.82
CA THR A 460 0.46 -17.78 22.88
C THR A 460 -0.80 -18.49 22.41
N VAL A 461 -0.66 -19.66 21.77
CA VAL A 461 -1.78 -20.45 21.22
C VAL A 461 -2.92 -20.61 22.20
N ARG A 462 -2.65 -21.06 23.44
CA ARG A 462 -3.72 -21.28 24.43
C ARG A 462 -4.53 -20.01 24.71
N SER A 463 -3.85 -18.87 24.89
CA SER A 463 -4.52 -17.60 25.13
C SER A 463 -5.35 -17.14 23.93
N MET A 464 -4.90 -17.41 22.70
CA MET A 464 -5.69 -17.12 21.50
C MET A 464 -6.95 -18.00 21.40
N LEU A 465 -6.83 -19.29 21.72
CA LEU A 465 -7.97 -20.21 21.78
C LEU A 465 -8.99 -19.78 22.84
N ASP A 466 -8.54 -19.43 24.05
CA ASP A 466 -9.44 -18.95 25.10
C ASP A 466 -10.16 -17.65 24.68
N ARG A 467 -9.48 -16.76 23.96
CA ARG A 467 -10.07 -15.52 23.44
C ARG A 467 -11.07 -15.78 22.33
N ALA A 468 -10.79 -16.69 21.40
CA ALA A 468 -11.77 -17.10 20.39
C ALA A 468 -13.00 -17.78 21.03
N ALA A 469 -12.80 -18.60 22.05
CA ALA A 469 -13.88 -19.25 22.79
C ALA A 469 -14.80 -18.25 23.49
N LEU A 470 -14.26 -17.12 24.01
CA LEU A 470 -15.07 -16.02 24.55
C LEU A 470 -15.97 -15.35 23.49
N HIS A 471 -15.57 -15.42 22.22
CA HIS A 471 -16.38 -14.97 21.08
C HIS A 471 -17.32 -16.07 20.54
N GLY A 472 -17.35 -17.25 21.15
CA GLY A 472 -18.20 -18.36 20.71
C GLY A 472 -17.63 -19.14 19.52
N TYR A 473 -16.31 -19.11 19.30
CA TYR A 473 -15.64 -19.86 18.23
C TYR A 473 -14.76 -20.98 18.78
N ASP A 474 -14.71 -22.08 18.04
CA ASP A 474 -13.64 -23.07 18.09
C ASP A 474 -12.65 -22.78 16.97
N VAL A 475 -11.36 -22.97 17.21
CA VAL A 475 -10.31 -22.68 16.22
C VAL A 475 -9.50 -23.92 15.95
N HIS A 476 -9.31 -24.19 14.66
CA HIS A 476 -8.58 -25.32 14.11
C HIS A 476 -7.41 -24.81 13.27
N ALA A 477 -6.37 -25.62 13.12
CA ALA A 477 -5.21 -25.31 12.28
C ALA A 477 -4.84 -26.53 11.45
N PHE A 478 -4.53 -26.34 10.17
CA PHE A 478 -4.28 -27.42 9.22
C PHE A 478 -2.94 -27.24 8.54
N ASP A 479 -2.19 -28.33 8.35
CA ASP A 479 -1.05 -28.34 7.44
C ASP A 479 -1.55 -28.37 6.00
N THR A 480 -1.35 -27.25 5.31
CA THR A 480 -1.76 -27.07 3.92
C THR A 480 -0.62 -27.15 2.94
N ARG A 481 0.56 -27.64 3.37
CA ARG A 481 1.67 -27.92 2.45
C ARG A 481 1.27 -28.89 1.34
N MET A 482 1.77 -28.59 0.16
CA MET A 482 1.64 -29.41 -1.03
C MET A 482 2.99 -30.01 -1.39
N ASP A 483 3.60 -29.55 -2.47
CA ASP A 483 4.87 -30.03 -3.02
C ASP A 483 6.09 -29.23 -2.54
N LEU A 484 5.87 -28.12 -1.82
CA LEU A 484 6.91 -27.32 -1.16
C LEU A 484 6.95 -27.64 0.34
N ALA A 485 8.15 -27.94 0.85
CA ALA A 485 8.32 -28.44 2.22
C ALA A 485 8.10 -27.40 3.34
N VAL A 486 8.16 -26.11 2.99
CA VAL A 486 8.03 -24.95 3.91
C VAL A 486 6.73 -25.04 4.69
N PRO A 487 6.73 -24.84 6.02
CA PRO A 487 5.50 -24.84 6.80
C PRO A 487 4.48 -23.82 6.29
N VAL A 488 3.28 -24.32 5.97
CA VAL A 488 2.10 -23.51 5.66
C VAL A 488 0.95 -24.02 6.52
N VAL A 489 0.36 -23.11 7.29
CA VAL A 489 -0.74 -23.40 8.19
C VAL A 489 -1.94 -22.59 7.79
N THR A 490 -3.07 -23.25 7.53
CA THR A 490 -4.36 -22.58 7.40
C THR A 490 -5.11 -22.68 8.73
N ALA A 491 -5.51 -21.55 9.30
CA ALA A 491 -6.36 -21.52 10.49
C ALA A 491 -7.83 -21.30 10.11
N LEU A 492 -8.74 -21.99 10.81
CA LEU A 492 -10.18 -21.90 10.63
C LEU A 492 -10.84 -21.67 11.99
N ALA A 493 -11.54 -20.55 12.14
CA ALA A 493 -12.46 -20.34 13.26
C ALA A 493 -13.87 -20.74 12.85
N VAL A 494 -14.51 -21.59 13.65
CA VAL A 494 -15.87 -22.11 13.45
C VAL A 494 -16.77 -21.63 14.58
N ARG A 495 -17.87 -20.98 14.23
CA ARG A 495 -18.82 -20.46 15.22
C ARG A 495 -19.68 -21.58 15.81
N ARG A 496 -19.69 -21.72 17.13
CA ARG A 496 -20.33 -22.83 17.87
C ARG A 496 -21.85 -22.91 17.72
N ASP A 497 -22.52 -21.77 17.59
CA ASP A 497 -23.97 -21.68 17.47
C ASP A 497 -24.47 -21.81 16.01
N GLY A 498 -23.55 -21.93 15.04
CA GLY A 498 -23.87 -21.98 13.61
C GLY A 498 -24.49 -20.68 13.06
N GLY A 499 -24.37 -19.56 13.76
CA GLY A 499 -24.87 -18.25 13.32
C GLY A 499 -23.95 -17.53 12.33
N TYR A 500 -24.26 -16.26 12.03
CA TYR A 500 -23.47 -15.42 11.12
C TYR A 500 -22.01 -15.28 11.55
N GLY A 501 -21.12 -15.16 10.57
CA GLY A 501 -19.69 -15.35 10.78
C GLY A 501 -19.38 -16.82 11.04
N THR A 502 -20.09 -17.75 10.38
CA THR A 502 -19.97 -19.19 10.64
C THR A 502 -18.53 -19.68 10.52
N LEU A 503 -17.82 -19.27 9.46
CA LEU A 503 -16.44 -19.64 9.21
C LEU A 503 -15.58 -18.41 8.95
N SER A 504 -14.37 -18.39 9.50
CA SER A 504 -13.33 -17.40 9.20
C SER A 504 -12.01 -18.10 8.94
N PHE A 505 -11.39 -17.80 7.81
CA PHE A 505 -10.14 -18.40 7.35
C PHE A 505 -8.99 -17.39 7.40
N SER A 506 -7.79 -17.91 7.63
CA SER A 506 -6.51 -17.21 7.43
C SER A 506 -5.44 -18.25 7.15
N ALA A 507 -4.27 -17.84 6.66
CA ALA A 507 -3.13 -18.74 6.52
C ALA A 507 -1.84 -18.00 6.84
N ALA A 508 -0.81 -18.76 7.17
CA ALA A 508 0.54 -18.26 7.34
C ALA A 508 1.54 -19.25 6.76
N ALA A 509 2.61 -18.75 6.14
CA ALA A 509 3.82 -19.53 5.89
C ALA A 509 5.02 -18.98 6.67
N GLY A 510 5.92 -19.88 7.06
CA GLY A 510 7.10 -19.49 7.82
C GLY A 510 8.03 -20.65 8.13
N PHE A 511 9.26 -20.34 8.52
CA PHE A 511 10.27 -21.36 8.80
C PHE A 511 10.09 -22.03 10.16
N ASP A 512 9.59 -21.31 11.17
CA ASP A 512 9.32 -21.88 12.49
C ASP A 512 7.88 -22.38 12.57
N PRO A 513 7.63 -23.70 12.65
CA PRO A 513 6.26 -24.21 12.66
C PRO A 513 5.41 -23.64 13.80
N HIS A 514 6.02 -23.40 14.97
CA HIS A 514 5.32 -22.78 16.10
C HIS A 514 4.91 -21.33 15.80
N ALA A 515 5.85 -20.50 15.32
CA ALA A 515 5.53 -19.13 14.90
C ALA A 515 4.53 -19.08 13.73
N THR A 516 4.59 -20.03 12.80
CA THR A 516 3.63 -20.11 11.68
C THR A 516 2.21 -20.39 12.19
N VAL A 517 2.04 -21.31 13.15
CA VAL A 517 0.75 -21.51 13.82
C VAL A 517 0.31 -20.24 14.55
N ASP A 518 1.21 -19.60 15.31
CA ASP A 518 0.87 -18.37 16.03
C ASP A 518 0.41 -17.25 15.09
N SER A 519 1.06 -17.07 13.94
CA SER A 519 0.67 -16.10 12.91
C SER A 519 -0.70 -16.39 12.32
N ALA A 520 -0.97 -17.62 11.89
CA ALA A 520 -2.26 -18.00 11.31
C ALA A 520 -3.39 -17.82 12.34
N LEU A 521 -3.18 -18.22 13.59
CA LEU A 521 -4.16 -18.01 14.66
C LEU A 521 -4.36 -16.51 14.96
N SER A 522 -3.29 -15.72 15.02
CA SER A 522 -3.41 -14.29 15.27
C SER A 522 -4.22 -13.58 14.19
N GLU A 523 -4.06 -13.97 12.92
CA GLU A 523 -4.79 -13.38 11.80
C GLU A 523 -6.28 -13.74 11.83
N VAL A 524 -6.65 -15.03 12.00
CA VAL A 524 -8.07 -15.39 12.12
C VAL A 524 -8.74 -14.66 13.29
N LEU A 525 -8.02 -14.50 14.40
CA LEU A 525 -8.53 -13.79 15.56
C LEU A 525 -8.89 -12.34 15.24
N THR A 526 -8.25 -11.66 14.29
CA THR A 526 -8.62 -10.28 13.97
C THR A 526 -10.00 -10.16 13.35
N TYR A 527 -10.42 -11.13 12.54
CA TYR A 527 -11.67 -11.04 11.78
C TYR A 527 -12.92 -11.40 12.61
N ILE A 528 -12.80 -12.36 13.54
CA ILE A 528 -13.96 -12.91 14.27
C ILE A 528 -14.82 -11.90 15.05
N PRO A 529 -14.32 -10.80 15.66
CA PRO A 529 -15.17 -9.89 16.43
C PRO A 529 -16.18 -9.13 15.58
N HIS A 530 -15.85 -8.88 14.31
CA HIS A 530 -16.65 -8.02 13.42
C HIS A 530 -17.44 -8.81 12.39
N LEU A 531 -16.95 -10.00 12.01
CA LEU A 531 -17.53 -10.80 10.94
C LEU A 531 -19.05 -11.06 11.11
N PRO A 532 -19.57 -11.43 12.30
CA PRO A 532 -21.02 -11.62 12.47
C PRO A 532 -21.86 -10.39 12.13
N TYR A 533 -21.39 -9.21 12.52
CA TYR A 533 -22.10 -7.96 12.28
C TYR A 533 -22.06 -7.57 10.80
N GLN A 534 -20.89 -7.71 10.16
CA GLN A 534 -20.72 -7.45 8.74
C GLN A 534 -21.63 -8.35 7.88
N VAL A 535 -21.72 -9.63 8.25
CA VAL A 535 -22.59 -10.60 7.57
C VAL A 535 -24.07 -10.27 7.82
N ALA A 536 -24.44 -9.88 9.04
CA ALA A 536 -25.81 -9.47 9.35
C ALA A 536 -26.26 -8.26 8.52
N GLU A 537 -25.38 -7.24 8.41
CA GLU A 537 -25.65 -6.03 7.64
C GLU A 537 -25.78 -6.29 6.14
N ARG A 538 -25.02 -7.26 5.60
CA ARG A 538 -24.99 -7.61 4.18
C ARG A 538 -25.74 -8.90 3.83
N HIS A 539 -26.53 -9.44 4.74
CA HIS A 539 -27.10 -10.79 4.63
C HIS A 539 -27.72 -11.11 3.26
N ARG A 540 -28.64 -10.26 2.79
CA ARG A 540 -29.34 -10.48 1.51
C ARG A 540 -28.38 -10.51 0.32
N GLU A 541 -27.37 -9.66 0.32
CA GLU A 541 -26.36 -9.60 -0.73
C GLU A 541 -25.51 -10.88 -0.73
N LEU A 542 -25.12 -11.36 0.44
CA LEU A 542 -24.35 -12.59 0.58
C LEU A 542 -25.17 -13.84 0.23
N GLU A 543 -26.47 -13.88 0.56
CA GLU A 543 -27.36 -14.98 0.14
C GLU A 543 -27.48 -15.05 -1.38
N ASP A 544 -27.64 -13.90 -2.02
CA ASP A 544 -27.65 -13.77 -3.48
C ASP A 544 -26.34 -14.29 -4.09
N MET A 545 -25.20 -13.98 -3.47
CA MET A 545 -23.88 -14.50 -3.87
C MET A 545 -23.76 -16.00 -3.65
N ALA A 546 -24.29 -16.55 -2.55
CA ALA A 546 -24.27 -17.98 -2.27
C ALA A 546 -25.08 -18.80 -3.29
N GLN A 547 -26.12 -18.20 -3.87
CA GLN A 547 -26.92 -18.79 -4.94
C GLN A 547 -26.30 -18.60 -6.33
N ASP A 548 -25.57 -17.51 -6.53
CA ASP A 548 -24.90 -17.15 -7.78
C ASP A 548 -23.54 -16.51 -7.51
N PHE A 549 -22.49 -17.32 -7.59
CA PHE A 549 -21.12 -16.85 -7.34
C PHE A 549 -20.65 -15.78 -8.32
N THR A 550 -21.30 -15.58 -9.47
CA THR A 550 -20.93 -14.47 -10.39
C THR A 550 -21.15 -13.10 -9.78
N LYS A 551 -21.92 -13.01 -8.67
CA LYS A 551 -22.08 -11.79 -7.86
C LYS A 551 -20.97 -11.57 -6.83
N VAL A 552 -20.05 -12.51 -6.64
CA VAL A 552 -18.85 -12.32 -5.81
C VAL A 552 -17.83 -11.53 -6.63
N LEU A 553 -17.67 -10.25 -6.32
CA LEU A 553 -16.93 -9.31 -7.17
C LEU A 553 -15.70 -8.70 -6.48
N HIS A 554 -15.72 -8.59 -5.15
CA HIS A 554 -14.73 -7.86 -4.39
C HIS A 554 -14.06 -8.73 -3.33
N LEU A 555 -12.87 -8.33 -2.90
CA LEU A 555 -12.09 -9.01 -1.86
C LEU A 555 -12.92 -9.33 -0.61
N LYS A 556 -13.68 -8.36 -0.08
CA LYS A 556 -14.52 -8.58 1.10
C LYS A 556 -15.62 -9.62 0.90
N ASP A 557 -16.07 -9.85 -0.34
CA ASP A 557 -17.15 -10.79 -0.64
C ASP A 557 -16.67 -12.22 -0.43
N HIS A 558 -15.42 -12.51 -0.80
CA HIS A 558 -14.80 -13.82 -0.61
C HIS A 558 -14.81 -14.25 0.85
N ALA A 559 -14.30 -13.42 1.77
CA ALA A 559 -14.30 -13.76 3.20
C ALA A 559 -15.70 -13.74 3.82
N GLN A 560 -16.52 -12.73 3.52
CA GLN A 560 -17.82 -12.58 4.18
C GLN A 560 -18.86 -13.60 3.73
N LEU A 561 -18.75 -14.14 2.51
CA LEU A 561 -19.61 -15.21 2.00
C LEU A 561 -19.60 -16.42 2.94
N TYR A 562 -18.43 -16.80 3.46
CA TYR A 562 -18.26 -17.92 4.40
C TYR A 562 -18.75 -17.63 5.82
N GLY A 563 -19.15 -16.39 6.08
CA GLY A 563 -19.91 -16.04 7.26
C GLY A 563 -21.35 -16.55 7.24
N LEU A 564 -21.86 -17.03 6.10
CA LEU A 564 -23.20 -17.63 6.01
C LEU A 564 -23.19 -19.12 6.43
N PRO A 565 -24.18 -19.59 7.20
CA PRO A 565 -24.24 -20.98 7.65
C PRO A 565 -24.28 -21.99 6.50
N GLN A 566 -24.99 -21.70 5.41
CA GLN A 566 -25.07 -22.60 4.26
C GLN A 566 -23.72 -22.83 3.55
N MET A 567 -22.77 -21.89 3.70
CA MET A 567 -21.46 -22.02 3.06
C MET A 567 -20.54 -23.01 3.79
N ALA A 568 -20.91 -23.49 4.98
CA ALA A 568 -20.14 -24.48 5.72
C ALA A 568 -19.98 -25.81 4.96
N GLU A 569 -20.98 -26.20 4.15
CA GLU A 569 -20.88 -27.40 3.29
C GLU A 569 -19.70 -27.29 2.31
N GLN A 570 -19.40 -26.07 1.84
CA GLN A 570 -18.31 -25.82 0.94
C GLN A 570 -16.94 -25.85 1.63
N ALA A 571 -16.86 -26.05 2.94
CA ALA A 571 -15.61 -26.14 3.70
C ALA A 571 -15.38 -27.54 4.30
N ARG A 572 -16.07 -28.57 3.81
CA ARG A 572 -16.03 -29.92 4.38
C ARG A 572 -14.61 -30.47 4.56
N GLU A 573 -13.71 -30.21 3.61
CA GLU A 573 -12.32 -30.67 3.68
C GLU A 573 -11.53 -30.13 4.90
N TYR A 574 -11.99 -29.03 5.50
CA TYR A 574 -11.45 -28.45 6.73
C TYR A 574 -12.27 -28.84 7.97
N LEU A 575 -13.56 -29.17 7.83
CA LEU A 575 -14.41 -29.59 8.94
C LEU A 575 -14.29 -31.09 9.26
N GLU A 576 -13.79 -31.87 8.30
CA GLU A 576 -13.62 -33.32 8.39
C GLU A 576 -12.15 -33.71 8.06
N PRO A 577 -11.18 -33.36 8.92
CA PRO A 577 -9.78 -33.66 8.69
C PRO A 577 -9.50 -35.17 8.68
N GLU A 578 -8.48 -35.58 7.93
CA GLU A 578 -8.10 -36.98 7.81
C GLU A 578 -7.48 -37.53 9.10
N ALA A 579 -6.73 -36.69 9.80
CA ALA A 579 -6.08 -37.02 11.07
C ALA A 579 -5.81 -35.74 11.86
N VAL A 580 -5.60 -35.91 13.18
CA VAL A 580 -5.10 -34.88 14.07
C VAL A 580 -3.72 -35.31 14.56
N VAL A 581 -2.69 -34.50 14.30
CA VAL A 581 -1.28 -34.87 14.55
C VAL A 581 -0.57 -33.78 15.37
N PRO A 582 0.28 -34.14 16.36
CA PRO A 582 1.12 -33.17 17.07
C PRO A 582 2.04 -32.39 16.14
N LEU A 583 2.21 -31.09 16.38
CA LEU A 583 2.97 -30.19 15.51
C LEU A 583 4.41 -30.68 15.23
N GLY A 584 5.11 -31.11 16.28
CA GLY A 584 6.49 -31.58 16.17
C GLY A 584 6.65 -32.92 15.43
N GLU A 585 5.58 -33.72 15.35
CA GLU A 585 5.56 -34.91 14.51
C GLU A 585 5.34 -34.53 13.04
N LEU A 586 4.36 -33.65 12.78
CA LEU A 586 3.97 -33.22 11.44
C LEU A 586 5.08 -32.48 10.67
N TYR A 587 5.88 -31.69 11.39
CA TYR A 587 7.00 -30.92 10.83
C TYR A 587 8.38 -31.50 11.14
N ARG A 588 8.46 -32.78 11.56
CA ARG A 588 9.73 -33.43 11.90
C ARG A 588 10.74 -33.36 10.76
N ASP A 589 10.32 -33.67 9.53
CA ASP A 589 11.21 -33.70 8.38
C ASP A 589 11.70 -32.28 8.02
N TRP A 590 10.82 -31.28 8.13
CA TRP A 590 11.20 -29.89 7.95
C TRP A 590 12.28 -29.45 8.94
N GLU A 591 12.18 -29.85 10.20
CA GLU A 591 13.19 -29.53 11.22
C GLU A 591 14.58 -30.10 10.91
N THR A 592 14.70 -31.11 10.03
CA THR A 592 15.99 -31.65 9.60
C THR A 592 16.68 -30.81 8.53
N VAL A 593 15.93 -30.06 7.73
CA VAL A 593 16.43 -29.25 6.60
C VAL A 593 16.37 -27.75 6.85
N ARG A 594 15.54 -27.31 7.81
CA ARG A 594 15.38 -25.91 8.19
C ARG A 594 16.74 -25.29 8.56
N PRO A 595 17.16 -24.18 7.93
CA PRO A 595 18.40 -23.54 8.28
C PRO A 595 18.28 -22.95 9.69
N ARG A 596 19.27 -23.26 10.51
CA ARG A 596 19.45 -22.71 11.87
C ARG A 596 20.73 -21.88 11.93
N THR A 597 21.03 -21.21 10.82
CA THR A 597 22.23 -20.40 10.66
C THR A 597 21.98 -19.01 11.23
N GLY A 598 23.06 -18.23 11.41
CA GLY A 598 22.98 -16.83 11.80
C GLY A 598 22.79 -15.87 10.62
N ASP A 599 22.36 -16.34 9.45
CA ASP A 599 22.26 -15.53 8.23
C ASP A 599 20.93 -15.76 7.50
N LEU A 600 20.21 -14.68 7.17
CA LEU A 600 18.92 -14.73 6.48
C LEU A 600 19.08 -15.11 5.00
N PHE A 601 20.27 -14.89 4.43
CA PHE A 601 20.55 -15.27 3.06
C PHE A 601 20.54 -16.78 2.83
N ASP A 602 20.89 -17.56 3.86
CA ASP A 602 20.76 -19.03 3.83
C ASP A 602 19.28 -19.45 3.79
N ASP A 603 18.42 -18.75 4.54
CA ASP A 603 16.97 -18.96 4.54
C ASP A 603 16.38 -18.65 3.16
N LEU A 604 16.72 -17.49 2.58
CA LEU A 604 16.28 -17.11 1.24
C LEU A 604 16.79 -18.09 0.17
N THR A 605 18.04 -18.54 0.30
CA THR A 605 18.65 -19.53 -0.59
C THR A 605 17.88 -20.84 -0.57
N LEU A 606 17.46 -21.33 0.59
CA LEU A 606 16.65 -22.54 0.68
C LEU A 606 15.32 -22.40 -0.08
N LEU A 607 14.59 -21.28 0.10
CA LEU A 607 13.31 -21.07 -0.60
C LEU A 607 13.50 -20.99 -2.12
N ARG A 608 14.50 -20.22 -2.56
CA ARG A 608 14.86 -20.10 -3.98
C ARG A 608 15.17 -21.47 -4.57
N ASP A 609 16.05 -22.23 -3.93
CA ASP A 609 16.53 -23.50 -4.47
C ASP A 609 15.39 -24.54 -4.53
N GLU A 610 14.49 -24.54 -3.56
CA GLU A 610 13.31 -25.41 -3.55
C GLU A 610 12.33 -25.07 -4.69
N LEU A 611 12.09 -23.79 -4.96
CA LEU A 611 11.26 -23.33 -6.08
C LEU A 611 11.91 -23.62 -7.44
N VAL A 612 13.23 -23.42 -7.55
CA VAL A 612 13.98 -23.75 -8.77
C VAL A 612 13.98 -25.26 -9.04
N ARG A 613 14.11 -26.08 -7.99
CA ARG A 613 14.06 -27.55 -8.07
C ARG A 613 12.70 -28.04 -8.60
N THR A 614 11.61 -27.34 -8.30
CA THR A 614 10.27 -27.64 -8.82
C THR A 614 9.96 -26.98 -10.17
N GLY A 615 10.95 -26.31 -10.78
CA GLY A 615 10.88 -25.78 -12.13
C GLY A 615 10.42 -24.32 -12.23
N HIS A 616 10.33 -23.61 -11.11
CA HIS A 616 9.91 -22.21 -11.07
C HIS A 616 11.12 -21.24 -11.14
N ASP A 617 10.90 -20.03 -11.68
CA ASP A 617 11.81 -18.90 -11.44
C ASP A 617 11.40 -18.16 -10.18
N VAL A 618 12.33 -17.43 -9.58
CA VAL A 618 12.03 -16.41 -8.58
C VAL A 618 12.46 -15.06 -9.13
N ILE A 619 11.50 -14.18 -9.40
CA ILE A 619 11.77 -12.85 -9.95
C ILE A 619 11.42 -11.82 -8.89
N ALA A 620 12.33 -10.91 -8.60
CA ALA A 620 12.09 -9.78 -7.69
C ALA A 620 12.15 -8.45 -8.46
N VAL A 621 11.17 -7.58 -8.22
CA VAL A 621 11.13 -6.20 -8.73
C VAL A 621 11.29 -5.25 -7.55
N ASP A 622 12.32 -4.42 -7.56
CA ASP A 622 12.52 -3.39 -6.52
C ASP A 622 11.50 -2.26 -6.68
N GLN A 623 10.64 -2.10 -5.67
CA GLN A 623 9.62 -1.07 -5.58
C GLN A 623 9.97 0.05 -4.59
N THR A 624 11.14 -0.05 -3.95
CA THR A 624 11.52 0.81 -2.82
C THR A 624 11.39 2.29 -3.19
N THR A 625 10.56 3.00 -2.44
CA THR A 625 10.32 4.43 -2.65
C THR A 625 11.44 5.28 -2.03
N PRO A 626 11.66 6.53 -2.49
CA PRO A 626 12.62 7.45 -1.87
C PRO A 626 12.37 7.69 -0.37
N GLU A 627 11.12 7.61 0.08
CA GLU A 627 10.71 7.64 1.48
C GLU A 627 11.25 6.42 2.23
N GLN A 628 11.03 5.21 1.73
CA GLN A 628 11.46 3.97 2.36
C GLN A 628 12.98 3.84 2.42
N HIS A 629 13.69 4.24 1.36
CA HIS A 629 15.15 4.30 1.39
C HIS A 629 15.69 5.15 2.55
N ARG A 630 15.07 6.30 2.83
CA ARG A 630 15.46 7.17 3.97
C ARG A 630 15.17 6.53 5.32
N MET A 631 14.19 5.63 5.39
CA MET A 631 13.85 4.87 6.59
C MET A 631 14.72 3.62 6.75
N GLY A 632 15.58 3.30 5.78
CA GLY A 632 16.34 2.04 5.74
C GLY A 632 15.45 0.82 5.51
N LEU A 633 14.36 1.00 4.77
CA LEU A 633 13.42 -0.04 4.36
C LEU A 633 13.58 -0.34 2.88
N HIS A 634 13.29 -1.59 2.53
CA HIS A 634 13.26 -2.10 1.17
C HIS A 634 11.90 -2.72 0.91
N THR A 635 11.33 -2.47 -0.28
CA THR A 635 10.09 -3.13 -0.71
C THR A 635 10.28 -3.73 -2.07
N VAL A 636 9.85 -4.97 -2.22
CA VAL A 636 9.88 -5.71 -3.48
C VAL A 636 8.50 -6.23 -3.81
N SER A 637 8.24 -6.42 -5.10
CA SER A 637 7.23 -7.35 -5.59
C SER A 637 7.97 -8.61 -6.06
N THR A 638 7.66 -9.74 -5.45
CA THR A 638 8.19 -11.05 -5.84
C THR A 638 7.18 -11.74 -6.74
N ILE A 639 7.65 -12.41 -7.77
CA ILE A 639 6.84 -13.13 -8.75
C ILE A 639 7.49 -14.49 -8.98
N VAL A 640 6.71 -15.55 -8.85
CA VAL A 640 7.14 -16.93 -9.11
C VAL A 640 6.24 -17.49 -10.21
N PRO A 641 6.64 -17.36 -11.50
CA PRO A 641 5.84 -17.83 -12.61
C PRO A 641 5.49 -19.32 -12.46
N GLY A 642 4.22 -19.66 -12.64
CA GLY A 642 3.69 -21.00 -12.45
C GLY A 642 3.04 -21.29 -11.10
N LEU A 643 3.29 -20.50 -10.03
CA LEU A 643 2.50 -20.59 -8.80
C LEU A 643 1.08 -20.05 -9.02
N LEU A 644 0.09 -20.55 -8.27
CA LEU A 644 -1.29 -20.09 -8.37
C LEU A 644 -1.43 -18.68 -7.75
N PRO A 645 -1.86 -17.67 -8.53
CA PRO A 645 -2.11 -16.34 -8.01
C PRO A 645 -3.44 -16.29 -7.25
N LEU A 646 -3.49 -15.48 -6.19
CA LEU A 646 -4.72 -15.14 -5.51
C LEU A 646 -5.44 -14.02 -6.26
N ASP A 647 -6.63 -14.32 -6.80
CA ASP A 647 -7.44 -13.36 -7.55
C ASP A 647 -8.78 -13.09 -6.85
N PHE A 648 -9.27 -11.86 -6.94
CA PHE A 648 -10.57 -11.47 -6.37
C PHE A 648 -11.64 -11.26 -7.44
N GLY A 649 -12.84 -11.74 -7.15
CA GLY A 649 -13.97 -11.81 -8.06
C GLY A 649 -14.07 -13.21 -8.69
N TRP A 650 -15.24 -13.85 -8.61
CA TRP A 650 -15.40 -15.24 -9.05
C TRP A 650 -15.13 -15.45 -10.54
N THR A 651 -15.47 -14.48 -11.37
CA THR A 651 -15.22 -14.56 -12.81
C THR A 651 -13.75 -14.36 -13.17
N ARG A 652 -12.90 -13.92 -12.24
CA ARG A 652 -11.50 -13.54 -12.47
C ARG A 652 -10.54 -14.54 -11.82
N GLN A 653 -10.69 -15.84 -12.06
CA GLN A 653 -9.89 -16.86 -11.36
C GLN A 653 -8.86 -17.52 -12.28
N ARG A 654 -7.62 -17.02 -12.29
CA ARG A 654 -6.51 -17.63 -13.09
C ARG A 654 -6.15 -19.01 -12.56
N ALA A 655 -6.17 -19.20 -11.24
CA ALA A 655 -5.78 -20.44 -10.58
C ALA A 655 -6.48 -21.68 -11.16
N LEU A 656 -7.77 -21.56 -11.52
CA LEU A 656 -8.58 -22.65 -12.09
C LEU A 656 -8.08 -23.17 -13.45
N LEU A 657 -7.32 -22.35 -14.17
CA LEU A 657 -6.84 -22.63 -15.52
C LEU A 657 -5.35 -22.99 -15.57
N MET A 658 -4.63 -22.81 -14.46
CA MET A 658 -3.18 -23.01 -14.44
C MET A 658 -2.80 -24.50 -14.34
N PRO A 659 -1.75 -24.94 -15.07
CA PRO A 659 -1.29 -26.34 -15.03
C PRO A 659 -0.91 -26.85 -13.63
N ARG A 660 -0.44 -25.95 -12.76
CA ARG A 660 -0.04 -26.30 -11.39
C ARG A 660 -1.21 -26.85 -10.56
N LEU A 661 -2.41 -26.31 -10.72
CA LEU A 661 -3.61 -26.82 -10.02
C LEU A 661 -3.89 -28.29 -10.40
N ARG A 662 -3.55 -28.68 -11.62
CA ARG A 662 -3.73 -30.05 -12.13
C ARG A 662 -2.73 -31.03 -11.53
N THR A 663 -1.49 -30.61 -11.35
CA THR A 663 -0.36 -31.53 -11.15
C THR A 663 0.24 -31.50 -9.75
N ALA A 664 0.07 -30.41 -8.99
CA ALA A 664 0.76 -30.23 -7.70
C ALA A 664 0.30 -31.23 -6.63
N LEU A 665 -1.01 -31.56 -6.55
CA LEU A 665 -1.49 -32.55 -5.57
C LEU A 665 -0.91 -33.95 -5.84
N ARG A 666 -0.79 -34.34 -7.11
CA ARG A 666 -0.13 -35.60 -7.51
C ARG A 666 1.36 -35.57 -7.14
N THR A 667 2.03 -34.47 -7.47
CA THR A 667 3.46 -34.27 -7.18
C THR A 667 3.75 -34.32 -5.68
N ALA A 668 2.83 -33.80 -4.86
CA ALA A 668 2.84 -33.87 -3.41
C ALA A 668 2.49 -35.27 -2.84
N GLY A 669 2.14 -36.24 -3.68
CA GLY A 669 1.69 -37.57 -3.24
C GLY A 669 0.31 -37.58 -2.55
N ARG A 670 -0.44 -36.47 -2.62
CA ARG A 670 -1.80 -36.34 -2.06
C ARG A 670 -2.85 -37.00 -2.95
N ARG A 671 -2.52 -37.23 -4.22
CA ARG A 671 -3.33 -37.95 -5.23
C ARG A 671 -2.44 -38.84 -6.11
N THR A 672 -3.05 -39.83 -6.74
CA THR A 672 -2.36 -40.75 -7.68
C THR A 672 -2.44 -40.29 -9.13
N ASP A 673 -3.37 -39.38 -9.44
CA ASP A 673 -3.66 -38.84 -10.77
C ASP A 673 -3.61 -37.30 -10.79
N ASP A 674 -3.52 -36.73 -11.99
CA ASP A 674 -3.68 -35.29 -12.18
C ASP A 674 -5.17 -34.90 -11.97
N LEU A 675 -5.42 -33.75 -11.34
CA LEU A 675 -6.75 -33.29 -11.00
C LEU A 675 -7.58 -33.00 -12.25
N SER A 676 -8.65 -33.78 -12.48
CA SER A 676 -9.54 -33.61 -13.62
C SER A 676 -10.37 -32.32 -13.56
N GLU A 677 -10.92 -31.85 -14.68
CA GLU A 677 -11.75 -30.64 -14.71
C GLU A 677 -12.99 -30.76 -13.83
N SER A 678 -13.63 -31.92 -13.82
CA SER A 678 -14.80 -32.21 -12.98
C SER A 678 -14.48 -32.28 -11.48
N ASP A 679 -13.23 -32.54 -11.10
CA ASP A 679 -12.83 -32.64 -9.70
C ASP A 679 -12.42 -31.30 -9.08
N ILE A 680 -12.18 -30.27 -9.90
CA ILE A 680 -11.91 -28.92 -9.40
C ILE A 680 -13.12 -28.40 -8.63
N LYS A 681 -12.86 -27.87 -7.44
CA LYS A 681 -13.88 -27.16 -6.65
C LYS A 681 -14.23 -25.82 -7.30
N ALA A 682 -15.33 -25.77 -8.04
CA ALA A 682 -15.82 -24.54 -8.66
C ALA A 682 -16.58 -23.64 -7.64
N VAL A 683 -15.89 -23.20 -6.58
CA VAL A 683 -16.46 -22.34 -5.51
C VAL A 683 -15.46 -21.25 -5.15
N PRO A 684 -15.88 -19.98 -4.97
CA PRO A 684 -15.00 -18.89 -4.53
C PRO A 684 -14.17 -19.28 -3.31
N HIS A 685 -12.90 -18.93 -3.27
CA HIS A 685 -12.10 -19.18 -2.07
C HIS A 685 -12.52 -18.24 -0.92
N PRO A 686 -12.34 -18.65 0.35
CA PRO A 686 -12.70 -17.83 1.53
C PRO A 686 -11.62 -16.83 1.96
N PHE A 687 -10.48 -16.77 1.27
CA PHE A 687 -9.34 -15.93 1.69
C PHE A 687 -9.71 -14.42 1.75
N PRO A 688 -9.40 -13.71 2.85
CA PRO A 688 -9.71 -12.28 3.03
C PRO A 688 -8.81 -11.31 2.29
#